data_AF-A0A9X8R4W2-F1
#
_entry.id   AF-A0A9X8R4W2-F1
#
_cell.length_a   1.000
_cell.length_b   1.000
_cell.length_c   1.000
_cell.angle_alpha   90.00
_cell.angle_beta   90.00
_cell.angle_gamma   90.00
#
_symmetry.space_group_name_H-M   'P 1'
#
loop_
_entity.id
_entity.type
_entity.pdbx_description
1 polymer ?
#
loop_
_entity_poly.entity_id
_entity_poly.type
_entity_poly.pdbx_seq_one_letter_code
_entity_poly.pdbx_strand_id
1 'polypeptide(L)'
;MTEQGLRRRIVTPAPPAPVPAPRETKPAREELEDGAPDKSLLTTSPKGETIAPPQTADTVAAGTASTVAVAEPQASEEEPTAKGGEKVVRATGSMAVATLISRITGFIRTVLIGAALGEVVAASFNTANTLPNLITEIVLGSVLTALVVPVLVRAEKEDADHGAAFIRRLFTLTLTLMTVVTVAAVAAAPLLSRMMMDEDSLGNLVQTTSFAYLVLPQIFFYGMFSLFMAILNTKEHFRPGAWAPVANNVVSIAVLVAYMALPGRLNPAAPTSISNPHVLLLGLGTTAGVVVQCLIMLPALRKLGIDLRPLWGIDERLKQFGGMALAIVTYVAISQFGYVITSRIAFDADAAAQFIYQQHWMLLQMPYGIIGVTLLTAIMPRMSRNAADGDDAAVVADLTMGTKLTFIAMLPIIIFMTALGPDIAHALFAYGSFSPQAAHLLGLTISASSFTLIPYALVMLHLRVFYAREEAWTPTFIIAGITGTKILLSALAPYIAQDPSHVVVLLGAANGFGFVAGALIGALLLRRKLGTLRSSDVLRTSIWAVAAALVGVAVIFGVRWLLRDVAGLHLPEALGRLIGAPSLGNLIEVVLLGLLFLVVTGLVLSRSKLPEVQNLGRALQRIPVLGRFIRPDEDRALEVGEADPRDVSNQFLASDTFNASPVPPPMSAGVVRGPRLVPGASVSDGRFRLIRDHGATTGARFWQAREVATGRDVALTFVDTTGAAPMAPATPREAALKAAGVARRTRKMDKLHLPAVAENIEILSYRSGALVVADWVEGSSVKAVAESGQTLHTEAVANALAPLAGAMAAAHEEDVPLGLDNRQQLRIDHEGHVRLAFPVVLPDATPATDAESFASALTLLTSNVSSDDLDDVTARTRALVDADAVDQAAFRDIERALYEAANLPVPNEDAPTDEIPVVEIYEPVEPVAEHVEDPDELRGGFGGRTMGPVTIGLLTFAAVIAAVLVGVLTTYLVDFVSGENVVDRPSAAPTTTTRDPGMPVVIGPLNMEVLDDSSVQFTPEDGSTFTLEQVLIDASGTANYTLYGVTAEQETAHPPVIAEGKLRGGQISADVETNEPLLRVVLKVDGETDVKNLSLVGHVVVH
;
A
#
# COMPACT_ATOMS: atom_id res chain seq x y z
N MET A 1 0.48 -39.58 -44.12
CA MET A 1 -0.50 -38.96 -45.03
C MET A 1 -1.81 -39.72 -44.88
N THR A 2 -3.01 -39.18 -44.69
CA THR A 2 -3.56 -37.83 -44.47
C THR A 2 -5.02 -38.08 -44.07
N GLU A 3 -5.48 -37.35 -43.05
CA GLU A 3 -6.86 -36.94 -42.76
C GLU A 3 -8.05 -37.83 -43.14
N GLN A 4 -8.73 -38.39 -42.13
CA GLN A 4 -10.20 -38.58 -42.15
C GLN A 4 -10.76 -38.45 -40.72
N GLY A 5 -11.65 -37.48 -40.49
CA GLY A 5 -12.32 -37.38 -39.18
C GLY A 5 -13.13 -36.11 -38.86
N LEU A 6 -13.68 -35.39 -39.84
CA LEU A 6 -14.62 -34.28 -39.55
C LEU A 6 -16.06 -34.81 -39.44
N ARG A 7 -16.59 -34.88 -38.21
CA ARG A 7 -18.04 -34.92 -37.96
C ARG A 7 -18.45 -33.99 -36.82
N ARG A 8 -19.04 -32.86 -37.25
CA ARG A 8 -20.22 -32.15 -36.75
C ARG A 8 -20.34 -31.88 -35.23
N ARG A 9 -20.21 -30.60 -34.87
CA ARG A 9 -21.16 -29.94 -33.96
C ARG A 9 -21.44 -28.52 -34.49
N ILE A 10 -22.50 -28.39 -35.28
CA ILE A 10 -23.05 -27.10 -35.69
C ILE A 10 -23.75 -26.54 -34.45
N VAL A 11 -23.22 -25.46 -33.88
CA VAL A 11 -23.92 -24.61 -32.93
C VAL A 11 -24.50 -23.47 -33.75
N THR A 12 -25.82 -23.37 -33.81
CA THR A 12 -26.51 -22.22 -34.40
C THR A 12 -26.14 -20.95 -33.63
N PRO A 13 -25.84 -19.83 -34.31
CA PRO A 13 -25.62 -18.56 -33.63
C PRO A 13 -26.89 -18.14 -32.88
N ALA A 14 -26.73 -17.66 -31.64
CA ALA A 14 -27.81 -17.06 -30.89
C ALA A 14 -28.29 -15.78 -31.60
N PRO A 15 -29.60 -15.46 -31.58
CA PRO A 15 -30.11 -14.25 -32.19
C PRO A 15 -29.47 -13.02 -31.52
N PRO A 16 -29.20 -11.94 -32.29
CA PRO A 16 -28.69 -10.70 -31.71
C PRO A 16 -29.66 -10.17 -30.65
N ALA A 17 -29.10 -9.63 -29.56
CA ALA A 17 -29.87 -9.01 -28.49
C ALA A 17 -30.83 -7.94 -29.06
N PRO A 18 -32.04 -7.78 -28.50
CA PRO A 18 -32.98 -6.77 -28.96
C PRO A 18 -32.33 -5.39 -28.86
N VAL A 19 -32.35 -4.66 -29.97
CA VAL A 19 -31.91 -3.26 -30.06
C VAL A 19 -32.66 -2.47 -28.98
N PRO A 20 -31.98 -1.69 -28.12
CA PRO A 20 -32.67 -0.79 -27.20
C PRO A 20 -33.61 0.10 -27.99
N ALA A 21 -34.87 0.22 -27.54
CA ALA A 21 -35.82 1.12 -28.16
C ALA A 21 -35.17 2.52 -28.31
N PRO A 22 -35.36 3.21 -29.45
CA PRO A 22 -34.88 4.57 -29.62
C PRO A 22 -35.38 5.39 -28.44
N ARG A 23 -34.45 6.00 -27.71
CA ARG A 23 -34.75 6.91 -26.61
C ARG A 23 -35.67 7.99 -27.17
N GLU A 24 -36.84 8.19 -26.56
CA GLU A 24 -37.74 9.27 -26.96
C GLU A 24 -36.94 10.58 -27.00
N THR A 25 -37.02 11.25 -28.14
CA THR A 25 -36.46 12.58 -28.34
C THR A 25 -37.06 13.47 -27.28
N LYS A 26 -36.20 13.97 -26.40
CA LYS A 26 -36.53 15.02 -25.44
C LYS A 26 -37.23 16.14 -26.21
N PRO A 27 -38.38 16.67 -25.75
CA PRO A 27 -39.04 17.75 -26.46
C PRO A 27 -38.05 18.89 -26.64
N ALA A 28 -38.03 19.45 -27.85
CA ALA A 28 -37.25 20.64 -28.16
C ALA A 28 -37.54 21.69 -27.09
N ARG A 29 -36.48 22.36 -26.61
CA ARG A 29 -36.66 23.62 -25.88
C ARG A 29 -37.51 24.51 -26.78
N GLU A 30 -38.54 25.12 -26.19
CA GLU A 30 -39.30 26.19 -26.83
C GLU A 30 -38.30 27.15 -27.51
N GLU A 31 -38.44 27.25 -28.83
CA GLU A 31 -37.67 28.14 -29.68
C GLU A 31 -37.83 29.56 -29.13
N LEU A 32 -36.70 30.21 -28.87
CA LEU A 32 -36.64 31.65 -28.87
C LEU A 32 -37.13 32.10 -30.25
N GLU A 33 -38.17 32.93 -30.25
CA GLU A 33 -38.70 33.58 -31.43
C GLU A 33 -37.60 34.39 -32.13
N ASP A 34 -36.94 33.79 -33.12
CA ASP A 34 -36.38 34.51 -34.25
C ASP A 34 -36.34 33.56 -35.46
N GLY A 35 -37.25 33.79 -36.42
CA GLY A 35 -37.55 32.89 -37.53
C GLY A 35 -36.50 32.86 -38.64
N ALA A 36 -35.23 32.60 -38.31
CA ALA A 36 -34.17 32.38 -39.29
C ALA A 36 -34.13 30.90 -39.73
N PRO A 37 -34.10 30.59 -41.03
CA PRO A 37 -33.94 29.20 -41.50
C PRO A 37 -32.55 28.66 -41.12
N ASP A 38 -32.48 27.44 -40.56
CA ASP A 38 -31.21 26.75 -40.26
C ASP A 38 -30.45 26.42 -41.56
N LYS A 39 -29.36 27.15 -41.82
CA LYS A 39 -28.54 26.99 -43.03
C LYS A 39 -27.43 25.95 -42.87
N SER A 40 -27.33 25.27 -41.73
CA SER A 40 -26.24 24.33 -41.44
C SER A 40 -26.21 23.11 -42.39
N LEU A 41 -27.29 22.85 -43.12
CA LEU A 41 -27.39 21.77 -44.11
C LEU A 41 -27.07 22.19 -45.55
N LEU A 42 -26.77 23.48 -45.81
CA LEU A 42 -26.40 24.01 -47.14
C LEU A 42 -27.38 23.73 -48.29
N THR A 43 -28.64 23.44 -47.98
CA THR A 43 -29.71 23.19 -48.97
C THR A 43 -30.37 24.46 -49.52
N THR A 44 -29.97 25.61 -48.99
CA THR A 44 -30.43 26.94 -49.41
C THR A 44 -29.27 27.79 -49.91
N SER A 45 -29.37 28.35 -51.11
CA SER A 45 -28.38 29.32 -51.63
C SER A 45 -28.39 30.60 -50.76
N PRO A 46 -27.29 31.38 -50.73
CA PRO A 46 -27.25 32.72 -50.13
C PRO A 46 -28.40 33.64 -50.58
N LYS A 47 -29.00 33.40 -51.76
CA LYS A 47 -30.15 34.14 -52.31
C LYS A 47 -31.53 33.62 -51.86
N GLY A 48 -31.57 32.60 -51.00
CA GLY A 48 -32.82 32.03 -50.45
C GLY A 48 -33.49 30.96 -51.31
N GLU A 49 -32.85 30.47 -52.37
CA GLU A 49 -33.37 29.38 -53.20
C GLU A 49 -33.19 28.02 -52.50
N THR A 50 -34.28 27.27 -52.29
CA THR A 50 -34.26 25.94 -51.65
C THR A 50 -34.33 24.83 -52.71
N ILE A 51 -33.52 23.78 -52.58
CA ILE A 51 -33.60 22.61 -53.48
C ILE A 51 -34.83 21.78 -53.12
N ALA A 52 -35.65 21.43 -54.12
CA ALA A 52 -36.82 20.56 -53.90
C ALA A 52 -36.38 19.14 -53.45
N PRO A 53 -36.97 18.57 -52.39
CA PRO A 53 -36.60 17.22 -51.94
C PRO A 53 -36.97 16.17 -53.00
N PRO A 54 -36.18 15.07 -53.15
CA PRO A 54 -36.52 14.00 -54.06
C PRO A 54 -37.83 13.30 -53.65
N GLN A 55 -38.65 12.91 -54.62
CA GLN A 55 -39.89 12.15 -54.41
C GLN A 55 -39.54 10.78 -53.82
N THR A 56 -40.07 10.48 -52.64
CA THR A 56 -39.83 9.21 -51.90
C THR A 56 -40.47 8.02 -52.62
N ALA A 57 -39.68 6.98 -52.89
CA ALA A 57 -40.17 5.64 -53.15
C ALA A 57 -40.48 4.92 -51.83
N ASP A 58 -41.55 4.11 -51.86
CA ASP A 58 -41.99 3.11 -50.89
C ASP A 58 -42.95 3.52 -49.76
N THR A 59 -44.20 3.75 -50.19
CA THR A 59 -45.37 3.06 -49.63
C THR A 59 -45.19 1.53 -49.62
N VAL A 60 -44.99 0.90 -48.47
CA VAL A 60 -45.65 -0.38 -48.11
C VAL A 60 -45.79 -0.51 -46.58
N ALA A 61 -47.01 -0.80 -46.14
CA ALA A 61 -47.41 -1.36 -44.85
C ALA A 61 -47.49 -0.43 -43.61
N ALA A 62 -48.57 0.34 -43.56
CA ALA A 62 -49.27 0.63 -42.31
C ALA A 62 -50.13 -0.57 -41.90
N GLY A 63 -50.24 -0.85 -40.60
CA GLY A 63 -51.16 -1.87 -40.09
C GLY A 63 -51.31 -1.86 -38.56
N THR A 64 -52.38 -1.20 -38.08
CA THR A 64 -53.13 -1.43 -36.82
C THR A 64 -52.39 -1.17 -35.48
N ALA A 65 -52.94 -0.49 -34.46
CA ALA A 65 -54.30 -0.58 -33.91
C ALA A 65 -54.66 0.61 -32.99
N SER A 66 -55.95 0.72 -32.76
CA SER A 66 -56.75 1.75 -32.11
C SER A 66 -56.64 1.91 -30.58
N THR A 67 -56.97 3.14 -30.15
CA THR A 67 -57.67 3.61 -28.92
C THR A 67 -58.15 2.61 -27.85
N VAL A 68 -58.01 2.99 -26.56
CA VAL A 68 -59.10 3.23 -25.56
C VAL A 68 -58.56 3.44 -24.11
N ALA A 69 -59.01 4.55 -23.51
CA ALA A 69 -59.34 4.88 -22.11
C ALA A 69 -58.37 4.70 -20.91
N VAL A 70 -57.98 5.85 -20.35
CA VAL A 70 -58.12 6.33 -18.96
C VAL A 70 -58.36 5.30 -17.83
N ALA A 71 -57.39 5.21 -16.92
CA ALA A 71 -57.58 5.15 -15.47
C ALA A 71 -56.27 5.57 -14.77
N GLU A 72 -56.32 6.60 -13.92
CA GLU A 72 -55.29 6.85 -12.89
C GLU A 72 -55.20 5.63 -11.94
N PRO A 73 -54.01 5.31 -11.39
CA PRO A 73 -53.73 5.80 -10.04
C PRO A 73 -52.25 6.09 -9.73
N GLN A 74 -52.09 7.13 -8.91
CA GLN A 74 -51.17 7.25 -7.77
C GLN A 74 -49.66 7.16 -8.01
N ALA A 75 -49.04 8.31 -7.73
CA ALA A 75 -47.63 8.48 -7.46
C ALA A 75 -47.11 7.47 -6.42
N SER A 76 -46.03 6.79 -6.77
CA SER A 76 -45.08 6.22 -5.82
C SER A 76 -43.71 6.82 -6.13
N GLU A 77 -43.21 7.62 -5.18
CA GLU A 77 -41.81 8.00 -5.10
C GLU A 77 -40.96 6.72 -5.09
N GLU A 78 -40.06 6.55 -6.07
CA GLU A 78 -39.04 5.52 -6.02
C GLU A 78 -37.94 5.96 -5.04
N GLU A 79 -38.00 5.41 -3.82
CA GLU A 79 -36.86 5.34 -2.91
C GLU A 79 -35.67 4.61 -3.57
N PRO A 80 -34.42 5.06 -3.32
CA PRO A 80 -33.25 4.37 -3.81
C PRO A 80 -33.13 2.98 -3.16
N THR A 81 -33.02 1.95 -3.99
CA THR A 81 -32.94 0.54 -3.59
C THR A 81 -31.96 0.24 -2.44
N ALA A 82 -32.51 0.03 -1.23
CA ALA A 82 -31.76 -0.31 -0.01
C ALA A 82 -31.09 -1.72 0.00
N LYS A 83 -31.32 -2.57 -1.00
CA LYS A 83 -30.87 -3.98 -0.99
C LYS A 83 -29.39 -4.21 -1.34
N GLY A 84 -28.72 -3.25 -1.98
CA GLY A 84 -27.29 -3.32 -2.30
C GLY A 84 -26.41 -2.92 -1.12
N GLY A 85 -26.75 -1.79 -0.48
CA GLY A 85 -26.05 -1.28 0.71
C GLY A 85 -26.13 -2.24 1.90
N GLU A 86 -27.30 -2.85 2.13
CA GLU A 86 -27.49 -3.77 3.26
C GLU A 86 -26.64 -5.05 3.15
N LYS A 87 -26.44 -5.59 1.93
CA LYS A 87 -25.57 -6.76 1.71
C LYS A 87 -24.09 -6.44 1.91
N VAL A 88 -23.64 -5.25 1.48
CA VAL A 88 -22.25 -4.78 1.63
C VAL A 88 -21.97 -4.46 3.10
N VAL A 89 -22.84 -3.69 3.77
CA VAL A 89 -22.70 -3.37 5.20
C VAL A 89 -22.72 -4.64 6.07
N ARG A 90 -23.56 -5.63 5.75
CA ARG A 90 -23.56 -6.93 6.45
C ARG A 90 -22.32 -7.78 6.15
N ALA A 91 -21.76 -7.70 4.94
CA ALA A 91 -20.51 -8.38 4.59
C ALA A 91 -19.30 -7.73 5.29
N THR A 92 -19.20 -6.40 5.26
CA THR A 92 -18.16 -5.62 5.94
C THR A 92 -18.25 -5.74 7.46
N GLY A 93 -19.46 -5.74 8.04
CA GLY A 93 -19.67 -5.99 9.46
C GLY A 93 -19.15 -7.36 9.90
N SER A 94 -19.40 -8.41 9.10
CA SER A 94 -18.86 -9.75 9.39
C SER A 94 -17.33 -9.83 9.28
N MET A 95 -16.71 -9.00 8.43
CA MET A 95 -15.25 -8.92 8.31
C MET A 95 -14.63 -8.19 9.48
N ALA A 96 -15.16 -7.02 9.86
CA ALA A 96 -14.67 -6.26 11.01
C ALA A 96 -14.72 -7.09 12.30
N VAL A 97 -15.79 -7.86 12.51
CA VAL A 97 -15.91 -8.81 13.64
C VAL A 97 -14.86 -9.91 13.55
N ALA A 98 -14.68 -10.53 12.39
CA ALA A 98 -13.68 -11.59 12.20
C ALA A 98 -12.25 -11.08 12.45
N THR A 99 -11.92 -9.87 11.97
CA THR A 99 -10.63 -9.22 12.22
C THR A 99 -10.43 -8.93 13.70
N LEU A 100 -11.44 -8.38 14.40
CA LEU A 100 -11.34 -8.12 15.84
C LEU A 100 -11.12 -9.41 16.64
N ILE A 101 -11.90 -10.45 16.35
CA ILE A 101 -11.73 -11.78 16.97
C ILE A 101 -10.35 -12.35 16.65
N SER A 102 -9.87 -12.21 15.42
CA SER A 102 -8.53 -12.65 15.02
C SER A 102 -7.43 -11.97 15.84
N ARG A 103 -7.53 -10.65 16.04
CA ARG A 103 -6.56 -9.88 16.83
C ARG A 103 -6.58 -10.28 18.30
N ILE A 104 -7.76 -10.46 18.88
CA ILE A 104 -7.92 -10.90 20.28
C ILE A 104 -7.36 -12.31 20.45
N THR A 105 -7.75 -13.26 19.59
CA THR A 105 -7.28 -14.64 19.65
C THR A 105 -5.78 -14.77 19.37
N GLY A 106 -5.24 -13.98 18.44
CA GLY A 106 -3.80 -13.89 18.17
C GLY A 106 -3.03 -13.39 19.38
N PHE A 107 -3.50 -12.33 20.04
CA PHE A 107 -2.88 -11.84 21.28
C PHE A 107 -2.93 -12.88 22.41
N ILE A 108 -4.07 -13.55 22.60
CA ILE A 108 -4.22 -14.65 23.58
C ILE A 108 -3.23 -15.78 23.27
N ARG A 109 -3.12 -16.19 22.01
CA ARG A 109 -2.14 -17.18 21.57
C ARG A 109 -0.72 -16.74 21.97
N THR A 110 -0.35 -15.49 21.72
CA THR A 110 1.00 -14.99 22.03
C THR A 110 1.30 -15.01 23.54
N VAL A 111 0.35 -14.57 24.37
CA VAL A 111 0.48 -14.66 25.83
C VAL A 111 0.59 -16.12 26.28
N LEU A 112 -0.23 -17.02 25.72
CA LEU A 112 -0.17 -18.45 26.03
C LEU A 112 1.15 -19.09 25.62
N ILE A 113 1.78 -18.64 24.53
CA ILE A 113 3.11 -19.14 24.14
C ILE A 113 4.13 -18.83 25.23
N GLY A 114 4.18 -17.59 25.73
CA GLY A 114 5.06 -17.22 26.84
C GLY A 114 4.73 -18.00 28.11
N ALA A 115 3.45 -18.06 28.47
CA ALA A 115 2.99 -18.69 29.71
C ALA A 115 3.10 -20.23 29.72
N ALA A 116 3.07 -20.88 28.56
CA ALA A 116 3.17 -22.34 28.43
C ALA A 116 4.62 -22.81 28.22
N LEU A 117 5.39 -22.12 27.37
CA LEU A 117 6.73 -22.55 26.99
C LEU A 117 7.83 -21.92 27.86
N GLY A 118 7.58 -20.74 28.45
CA GLY A 118 8.61 -19.94 29.10
C GLY A 118 9.46 -19.18 28.08
N GLU A 119 10.16 -18.14 28.53
CA GLU A 119 10.81 -17.16 27.66
C GLU A 119 11.84 -17.74 26.67
N VAL A 120 12.67 -18.70 27.10
CA VAL A 120 13.74 -19.28 26.27
C VAL A 120 13.19 -20.26 25.22
N VAL A 121 12.34 -21.21 25.62
CA VAL A 121 11.73 -22.15 24.66
C VAL A 121 10.78 -21.41 23.71
N ALA A 122 10.08 -20.39 24.21
CA ALA A 122 9.28 -19.50 23.36
C ALA A 122 10.13 -18.72 22.35
N ALA A 123 11.36 -18.33 22.68
CA ALA A 123 12.30 -17.69 21.76
C ALA A 123 12.70 -18.63 20.61
N SER A 124 13.12 -19.86 20.92
CA SER A 124 13.44 -20.88 19.90
C SER A 124 12.25 -21.24 19.03
N PHE A 125 11.08 -21.45 19.65
CA PHE A 125 9.84 -21.77 18.94
C PHE A 125 9.36 -20.64 18.03
N ASN A 126 9.33 -19.38 18.51
CA ASN A 126 8.90 -18.25 17.67
C ASN A 126 9.90 -17.93 16.57
N THR A 127 11.20 -18.04 16.84
CA THR A 127 12.23 -17.84 15.82
C THR A 127 12.06 -18.84 14.68
N ALA A 128 11.85 -20.12 15.01
CA ALA A 128 11.52 -21.13 14.00
C ALA A 128 10.22 -20.82 13.26
N ASN A 129 9.14 -20.44 13.96
CA ASN A 129 7.86 -20.07 13.34
C ASN A 129 7.91 -18.78 12.50
N THR A 130 8.94 -17.96 12.68
CA THR A 130 9.13 -16.73 11.89
C THR A 130 9.78 -17.03 10.54
N LEU A 131 10.63 -18.07 10.45
CA LEU A 131 11.32 -18.45 9.20
C LEU A 131 10.36 -18.60 7.98
N PRO A 132 9.23 -19.32 8.08
CA PRO A 132 8.26 -19.39 6.99
C PRO A 132 7.73 -18.02 6.54
N ASN A 133 7.50 -17.11 7.49
CA ASN A 133 6.97 -15.78 7.22
C ASN A 133 7.99 -14.94 6.46
N LEU A 134 9.26 -14.93 6.90
CA LEU A 134 10.35 -14.20 6.23
C LEU A 134 10.49 -14.62 4.76
N ILE A 135 10.46 -15.94 4.50
CA ILE A 135 10.58 -16.48 3.14
C ILE A 135 9.35 -16.14 2.31
N THR A 136 8.15 -16.30 2.87
CA THR A 136 6.90 -16.01 2.15
C THR A 136 6.79 -14.51 1.84
N GLU A 137 7.25 -13.63 2.72
CA GLU A 137 7.29 -12.19 2.48
C GLU A 137 8.21 -11.80 1.32
N ILE A 138 9.35 -12.48 1.17
CA ILE A 138 10.28 -12.24 0.06
C ILE A 138 9.71 -12.81 -1.26
N VAL A 139 9.17 -14.03 -1.23
CA VAL A 139 8.78 -14.75 -2.45
C VAL A 139 7.39 -14.35 -2.95
N LEU A 140 6.45 -14.13 -2.03
CA LEU A 140 5.04 -13.85 -2.32
C LEU A 140 4.64 -12.43 -1.93
N GLY A 141 5.24 -11.93 -0.84
CA GLY A 141 4.87 -10.67 -0.21
C GLY A 141 5.03 -9.47 -1.14
N SER A 142 4.11 -8.51 -0.97
CA SER A 142 3.96 -7.20 -1.63
C SER A 142 4.08 -7.06 -3.15
N VAL A 143 4.74 -7.98 -3.84
CA VAL A 143 4.82 -8.06 -5.30
C VAL A 143 3.64 -8.84 -5.83
N LEU A 144 3.46 -10.08 -5.38
CA LEU A 144 2.42 -10.91 -5.98
C LEU A 144 1.04 -10.34 -5.64
N THR A 145 0.74 -10.02 -4.39
CA THR A 145 -0.59 -9.49 -4.02
C THR A 145 -0.88 -8.10 -4.61
N ALA A 146 0.08 -7.17 -4.61
CA ALA A 146 -0.14 -5.81 -5.13
C ALA A 146 -0.21 -5.76 -6.67
N LEU A 147 0.44 -6.70 -7.36
CA LEU A 147 0.39 -6.79 -8.82
C LEU A 147 -0.74 -7.69 -9.32
N VAL A 148 -1.01 -8.80 -8.63
CA VAL A 148 -1.99 -9.80 -9.06
C VAL A 148 -3.39 -9.23 -9.01
N VAL A 149 -3.81 -8.54 -7.94
CA VAL A 149 -5.20 -8.09 -7.82
C VAL A 149 -5.59 -7.17 -8.99
N PRO A 150 -4.83 -6.10 -9.32
CA PRO A 150 -5.13 -5.27 -10.48
C PRO A 150 -5.12 -6.03 -11.82
N VAL A 151 -4.12 -6.90 -12.03
CA VAL A 151 -3.99 -7.67 -13.27
C VAL A 151 -5.11 -8.70 -13.40
N LEU A 152 -5.54 -9.30 -12.29
CA LEU A 152 -6.62 -10.27 -12.22
C LEU A 152 -7.97 -9.61 -12.50
N VAL A 153 -8.26 -8.44 -11.90
CA VAL A 153 -9.46 -7.65 -12.22
C VAL A 153 -9.47 -7.23 -13.69
N ARG A 154 -8.31 -6.91 -14.26
CA ARG A 154 -8.18 -6.56 -15.66
C ARG A 154 -8.42 -7.75 -16.58
N ALA A 155 -7.82 -8.91 -16.29
CA ALA A 155 -8.05 -10.16 -17.03
C ALA A 155 -9.53 -10.56 -16.98
N GLU A 156 -10.19 -10.41 -15.83
CA GLU A 156 -11.61 -10.70 -15.67
C GLU A 156 -12.52 -9.82 -16.55
N LYS A 157 -12.14 -8.56 -16.77
CA LYS A 157 -12.90 -7.59 -17.58
C LYS A 157 -12.57 -7.64 -19.08
N GLU A 158 -11.33 -7.94 -19.43
CA GLU A 158 -10.82 -7.84 -20.81
C GLU A 158 -10.82 -9.19 -21.54
N ASP A 159 -10.67 -10.32 -20.85
CA ASP A 159 -10.53 -11.63 -21.49
C ASP A 159 -11.89 -12.29 -21.73
N ALA A 160 -12.04 -12.95 -22.89
CA ALA A 160 -13.30 -13.59 -23.30
C ALA A 160 -13.73 -14.77 -22.39
N ASP A 161 -12.81 -15.31 -21.60
CA ASP A 161 -13.03 -16.38 -20.62
C ASP A 161 -13.19 -15.86 -19.18
N HIS A 162 -13.39 -14.53 -19.02
CA HIS A 162 -13.43 -13.85 -17.72
C HIS A 162 -12.18 -14.12 -16.85
N GLY A 163 -11.02 -14.29 -17.48
CA GLY A 163 -9.73 -14.47 -16.80
C GLY A 163 -9.48 -15.88 -16.26
N ALA A 164 -10.28 -16.89 -16.66
CA ALA A 164 -10.14 -18.26 -16.16
C ALA A 164 -8.76 -18.88 -16.51
N ALA A 165 -8.27 -18.68 -17.73
CA ALA A 165 -6.93 -19.15 -18.14
C ALA A 165 -5.82 -18.44 -17.36
N PHE A 166 -5.98 -17.14 -17.08
CA PHE A 166 -5.04 -16.38 -16.26
C PHE A 166 -4.98 -16.92 -14.83
N ILE A 167 -6.13 -17.15 -14.18
CA ILE A 167 -6.21 -17.74 -12.84
C ILE A 167 -5.50 -19.10 -12.79
N ARG A 168 -5.72 -19.95 -13.80
CA ARG A 168 -5.08 -21.29 -13.87
C ARG A 168 -3.57 -21.23 -14.04
N ARG A 169 -3.06 -20.32 -14.88
CA ARG A 169 -1.62 -20.07 -15.05
C ARG A 169 -1.00 -19.55 -13.76
N LEU A 170 -1.65 -18.56 -13.13
CA LEU A 170 -1.21 -17.98 -11.86
C LEU A 170 -1.21 -19.01 -10.74
N PHE A 171 -2.25 -19.85 -10.66
CA PHE A 171 -2.31 -20.96 -9.71
C PHE A 171 -1.18 -21.96 -9.93
N THR A 172 -0.94 -22.37 -11.17
CA THR A 172 0.13 -23.32 -11.51
C THR A 172 1.51 -22.75 -11.22
N LEU A 173 1.73 -21.48 -11.54
CA LEU A 173 2.98 -20.77 -11.24
C LEU A 173 3.20 -20.68 -9.73
N THR A 174 2.19 -20.24 -8.98
CA THR A 174 2.31 -20.09 -7.52
C THR A 174 2.48 -21.45 -6.85
N LEU A 175 1.72 -22.46 -7.26
CA LEU A 175 1.82 -23.82 -6.75
C LEU A 175 3.23 -24.40 -6.96
N THR A 176 3.77 -24.25 -8.16
CA THR A 176 5.11 -24.77 -8.50
C THR A 176 6.21 -24.00 -7.77
N LEU A 177 6.16 -22.66 -7.79
CA LEU A 177 7.09 -21.80 -7.06
C LEU A 177 7.09 -22.11 -5.56
N MET A 178 5.91 -22.18 -4.93
CA MET A 178 5.77 -22.46 -3.51
C MET A 178 6.24 -23.85 -3.14
N THR A 179 5.99 -24.85 -3.99
CA THR A 179 6.51 -26.21 -3.76
C THR A 179 8.04 -26.23 -3.80
N VAL A 180 8.64 -25.61 -4.82
CA VAL A 180 10.10 -25.54 -4.98
C VAL A 180 10.74 -24.81 -3.80
N VAL A 181 10.21 -23.65 -3.43
CA VAL A 181 10.73 -22.84 -2.31
C VAL A 181 10.57 -23.58 -0.99
N THR A 182 9.44 -24.26 -0.77
CA THR A 182 9.21 -25.04 0.47
C THR A 182 10.20 -26.20 0.58
N VAL A 183 10.40 -26.97 -0.49
CA VAL A 183 11.36 -28.09 -0.50
C VAL A 183 12.78 -27.58 -0.27
N ALA A 184 13.17 -26.49 -0.94
CA ALA A 184 14.48 -25.86 -0.75
C ALA A 184 14.67 -25.35 0.69
N ALA A 185 13.64 -24.71 1.27
CA ALA A 185 13.68 -24.20 2.63
C ALA A 185 13.80 -25.33 3.66
N VAL A 186 13.01 -26.41 3.52
CA VAL A 186 13.10 -27.59 4.41
C VAL A 186 14.48 -28.26 4.29
N ALA A 187 15.02 -28.39 3.09
CA ALA A 187 16.38 -28.91 2.89
C ALA A 187 17.45 -27.99 3.53
N ALA A 188 17.23 -26.67 3.46
CA ALA A 188 18.09 -25.66 4.04
C ALA A 188 17.75 -25.31 5.50
N ALA A 189 16.89 -26.06 6.19
CA ALA A 189 16.47 -25.79 7.56
C ALA A 189 17.63 -25.50 8.53
N PRO A 190 18.74 -26.28 8.57
CA PRO A 190 19.87 -25.98 9.45
C PRO A 190 20.63 -24.71 9.06
N LEU A 191 20.67 -24.36 7.77
CA LEU A 191 21.28 -23.11 7.32
C LEU A 191 20.41 -21.91 7.71
N LEU A 192 19.08 -22.05 7.58
CA LEU A 192 18.11 -21.02 7.95
C LEU A 192 18.09 -20.78 9.46
N SER A 193 18.23 -21.82 10.29
CA SER A 193 18.32 -21.66 11.74
C SER A 193 19.65 -21.02 12.17
N ARG A 194 20.78 -21.46 11.60
CA ARG A 194 22.10 -20.82 11.79
C ARG A 194 22.15 -19.37 11.30
N MET A 195 21.31 -19.01 10.34
CA MET A 195 21.15 -17.62 9.92
C MET A 195 20.57 -16.76 11.06
N MET A 196 19.63 -17.28 11.85
CA MET A 196 18.95 -16.55 12.93
C MET A 196 19.76 -16.46 14.23
N MET A 197 20.54 -17.49 14.55
CA MET A 197 21.38 -17.58 15.75
C MET A 197 22.66 -18.35 15.43
N ASP A 198 23.79 -17.94 16.01
CA ASP A 198 25.07 -18.64 15.84
C ASP A 198 25.15 -19.88 16.75
N GLU A 199 26.05 -20.82 16.42
CA GLU A 199 26.18 -22.10 17.15
C GLU A 199 26.59 -21.92 18.62
N ASP A 200 27.41 -20.88 18.89
CA ASP A 200 27.92 -20.55 20.22
C ASP A 200 27.03 -19.55 20.98
N SER A 201 25.87 -19.19 20.42
CA SER A 201 24.93 -18.27 21.07
C SER A 201 24.26 -18.90 22.28
N LEU A 202 23.64 -18.09 23.14
CA LEU A 202 22.91 -18.57 24.33
C LEU A 202 21.57 -19.25 23.94
N GLY A 203 21.17 -19.18 22.67
CA GLY A 203 19.94 -19.80 22.16
C GLY A 203 20.08 -21.29 21.85
N ASN A 204 18.98 -22.03 21.97
CA ASN A 204 18.97 -23.46 21.64
C ASN A 204 18.80 -23.69 20.12
N LEU A 205 19.92 -23.75 19.40
CA LEU A 205 19.94 -23.92 17.93
C LEU A 205 19.36 -25.28 17.49
N VAL A 206 19.66 -26.35 18.22
CA VAL A 206 19.18 -27.71 17.89
C VAL A 206 17.66 -27.80 18.00
N GLN A 207 17.10 -27.25 19.08
CA GLN A 207 15.66 -27.17 19.27
C GLN A 207 15.00 -26.28 18.21
N THR A 208 15.58 -25.11 17.91
CA THR A 208 15.10 -24.21 16.86
C THR A 208 15.08 -24.89 15.49
N THR A 209 16.13 -25.65 15.17
CA THR A 209 16.23 -26.42 13.91
C THR A 209 15.19 -27.53 13.85
N SER A 210 14.96 -28.22 14.98
CA SER A 210 13.93 -29.26 15.08
C SER A 210 12.52 -28.70 14.87
N PHE A 211 12.21 -27.53 15.43
CA PHE A 211 10.97 -26.82 15.12
C PHE A 211 10.92 -26.38 13.65
N ALA A 212 12.03 -25.85 13.10
CA ALA A 212 12.10 -25.39 11.71
C ALA A 212 11.68 -26.48 10.72
N TYR A 213 12.16 -27.72 10.87
CA TYR A 213 11.74 -28.83 10.01
C TYR A 213 10.23 -29.07 9.98
N LEU A 214 9.54 -28.83 11.10
CA LEU A 214 8.10 -29.05 11.24
C LEU A 214 7.26 -27.86 10.76
N VAL A 215 7.80 -26.64 10.83
CA VAL A 215 7.07 -25.39 10.49
C VAL A 215 7.41 -24.84 9.11
N LEU A 216 8.57 -25.14 8.52
CA LEU A 216 8.93 -24.72 7.15
C LEU A 216 7.95 -25.18 6.06
N PRO A 217 7.30 -26.36 6.15
CA PRO A 217 6.21 -26.73 5.24
C PRO A 217 5.04 -25.72 5.20
N GLN A 218 4.89 -24.86 6.21
CA GLN A 218 3.88 -23.80 6.23
C GLN A 218 4.04 -22.80 5.08
N ILE A 219 5.25 -22.61 4.53
CA ILE A 219 5.51 -21.69 3.39
C ILE A 219 4.55 -21.98 2.23
N PHE A 220 4.37 -23.26 1.89
CA PHE A 220 3.44 -23.68 0.84
C PHE A 220 2.01 -23.20 1.12
N PHE A 221 1.55 -23.38 2.35
CA PHE A 221 0.18 -23.04 2.75
C PHE A 221 -0.03 -21.54 2.87
N TYR A 222 0.96 -20.77 3.35
CA TYR A 222 0.89 -19.31 3.36
C TYR A 222 0.84 -18.73 1.95
N GLY A 223 1.68 -19.25 1.04
CA GLY A 223 1.67 -18.85 -0.36
C GLY A 223 0.33 -19.11 -1.03
N MET A 224 -0.25 -20.27 -0.75
CA MET A 224 -1.55 -20.66 -1.31
C MET A 224 -2.73 -19.93 -0.68
N PHE A 225 -2.68 -19.68 0.63
CA PHE A 225 -3.63 -18.82 1.32
C PHE A 225 -3.68 -17.42 0.70
N SER A 226 -2.53 -16.79 0.46
CA SER A 226 -2.46 -15.45 -0.13
C SER A 226 -3.00 -15.43 -1.57
N LEU A 227 -2.67 -16.43 -2.39
CA LEU A 227 -3.24 -16.56 -3.74
C LEU A 227 -4.77 -16.72 -3.69
N PHE A 228 -5.28 -17.61 -2.83
CA PHE A 228 -6.71 -17.83 -2.69
C PHE A 228 -7.43 -16.59 -2.19
N MET A 229 -6.82 -15.84 -1.27
CA MET A 229 -7.33 -14.56 -0.80
C MET A 229 -7.39 -13.55 -1.95
N ALA A 230 -6.33 -13.43 -2.75
CA ALA A 230 -6.31 -12.53 -3.91
C ALA A 230 -7.43 -12.86 -4.90
N ILE A 231 -7.64 -14.15 -5.23
CA ILE A 231 -8.71 -14.60 -6.14
C ILE A 231 -10.10 -14.34 -5.56
N LEU A 232 -10.33 -14.64 -4.27
CA LEU A 232 -11.63 -14.41 -3.64
C LEU A 232 -11.95 -12.91 -3.50
N ASN A 233 -10.94 -12.07 -3.27
CA ASN A 233 -11.10 -10.63 -3.15
C ASN A 233 -11.54 -10.00 -4.48
N THR A 234 -11.06 -10.49 -5.63
CA THR A 234 -11.56 -9.99 -6.93
C THR A 234 -13.00 -10.38 -7.21
N LYS A 235 -13.48 -11.48 -6.63
CA LYS A 235 -14.87 -11.94 -6.70
C LYS A 235 -15.77 -11.37 -5.60
N GLU A 236 -15.29 -10.37 -4.85
CA GLU A 236 -15.97 -9.76 -3.70
C GLU A 236 -16.41 -10.78 -2.62
N HIS A 237 -15.76 -11.94 -2.52
CA HIS A 237 -16.10 -13.01 -1.58
C HIS A 237 -15.12 -13.08 -0.40
N PHE A 238 -15.15 -12.05 0.44
CA PHE A 238 -14.11 -11.82 1.44
C PHE A 238 -14.22 -12.64 2.74
N ARG A 239 -15.42 -13.16 3.07
CA ARG A 239 -15.70 -13.81 4.38
C ARG A 239 -14.74 -14.98 4.71
N PRO A 240 -14.47 -15.94 3.81
CA PRO A 240 -13.58 -17.05 4.12
C PRO A 240 -12.16 -16.58 4.45
N GLY A 241 -11.65 -15.57 3.74
CA GLY A 241 -10.34 -14.98 4.02
C GLY A 241 -10.27 -14.32 5.39
N ALA A 242 -11.34 -13.65 5.82
CA ALA A 242 -11.40 -12.98 7.12
C ALA A 242 -11.46 -13.95 8.33
N TRP A 243 -12.11 -15.10 8.18
CA TRP A 243 -12.22 -16.10 9.26
C TRP A 243 -11.05 -17.08 9.32
N ALA A 244 -10.22 -17.14 8.27
CA ALA A 244 -9.13 -18.09 8.21
C ALA A 244 -8.06 -17.88 9.30
N PRO A 245 -7.61 -16.65 9.61
CA PRO A 245 -6.67 -16.41 10.71
C PRO A 245 -7.25 -16.74 12.09
N VAL A 246 -8.56 -16.52 12.28
CA VAL A 246 -9.27 -16.92 13.51
C VAL A 246 -9.17 -18.43 13.71
N ALA A 247 -9.43 -19.21 12.66
CA ALA A 247 -9.33 -20.66 12.73
C ALA A 247 -7.90 -21.13 13.07
N ASN A 248 -6.87 -20.51 12.48
CA ASN A 248 -5.47 -20.78 12.82
C ASN A 248 -5.17 -20.52 14.30
N ASN A 249 -5.58 -19.35 14.80
CA ASN A 249 -5.34 -18.97 16.19
C ASN A 249 -6.07 -19.90 17.16
N VAL A 250 -7.31 -20.31 16.86
CA VAL A 250 -8.07 -21.28 17.68
C VAL A 250 -7.36 -22.64 17.73
N VAL A 251 -6.87 -23.15 16.58
CA VAL A 251 -6.10 -24.40 16.55
C VAL A 251 -4.79 -24.26 17.34
N SER A 252 -4.08 -23.15 17.17
CA SER A 252 -2.85 -22.86 17.90
C SER A 252 -3.07 -22.80 19.42
N ILE A 253 -4.15 -22.16 19.88
CA ILE A 253 -4.55 -22.13 21.29
C ILE A 253 -4.86 -23.55 21.78
N ALA A 254 -5.62 -24.34 21.02
CA ALA A 254 -5.94 -25.72 21.40
C ALA A 254 -4.68 -26.58 21.53
N VAL A 255 -3.68 -26.39 20.65
CA VAL A 255 -2.38 -27.07 20.71
C VAL A 255 -1.59 -26.65 21.96
N LEU A 256 -1.58 -25.36 22.31
CA LEU A 256 -0.91 -24.87 23.52
C LEU A 256 -1.58 -25.39 24.80
N VAL A 257 -2.91 -25.43 24.84
CA VAL A 257 -3.66 -26.02 25.95
C VAL A 257 -3.38 -27.52 26.05
N ALA A 258 -3.32 -28.24 24.92
CA ALA A 258 -2.95 -29.65 24.90
C ALA A 258 -1.50 -29.87 25.38
N TYR A 259 -0.57 -28.98 25.03
CA TYR A 259 0.81 -29.00 25.53
C TYR A 259 0.86 -28.82 27.05
N MET A 260 0.09 -27.88 27.60
CA MET A 260 0.01 -27.65 29.06
C MET A 260 -0.58 -28.84 29.82
N ALA A 261 -1.41 -29.65 29.17
CA ALA A 261 -1.99 -30.87 29.75
C ALA A 261 -1.06 -32.10 29.64
N LEU A 262 -0.05 -32.05 28.78
CA LEU A 262 0.89 -33.15 28.60
C LEU A 262 1.92 -33.17 29.75
N PRO A 263 2.17 -34.32 30.41
CA PRO A 263 3.16 -34.40 31.47
C PRO A 263 4.58 -34.18 30.93
N GLY A 264 5.40 -33.43 31.68
CA GLY A 264 6.73 -33.03 31.26
C GLY A 264 6.78 -31.62 30.66
N ARG A 265 7.98 -31.05 30.59
CA ARG A 265 8.25 -29.73 29.97
C ARG A 265 9.49 -29.81 29.10
N LEU A 266 9.56 -28.94 28.10
CA LEU A 266 10.77 -28.82 27.30
C LEU A 266 11.85 -28.16 28.15
N ASN A 267 13.04 -28.76 28.21
CA ASN A 267 14.17 -28.17 28.90
C ASN A 267 14.74 -27.02 28.03
N PRO A 268 14.87 -25.80 28.57
CA PRO A 268 15.44 -24.65 27.86
C PRO A 268 16.85 -24.87 27.30
N ALA A 269 17.71 -25.57 28.04
CA ALA A 269 19.13 -25.71 27.74
C ALA A 269 19.49 -27.02 27.02
N ALA A 270 18.61 -28.03 27.04
CA ALA A 270 18.92 -29.33 26.45
C ALA A 270 18.63 -29.35 24.94
N PRO A 271 19.52 -29.91 24.10
CA PRO A 271 19.22 -30.13 22.70
C PRO A 271 18.09 -31.15 22.56
N THR A 272 16.93 -30.71 22.07
CA THR A 272 15.78 -31.59 21.88
C THR A 272 15.64 -32.01 20.42
N SER A 273 15.69 -33.32 20.18
CA SER A 273 15.45 -33.91 18.86
C SER A 273 14.02 -33.69 18.36
N ILE A 274 13.85 -33.71 17.04
CA ILE A 274 12.56 -33.66 16.34
C ILE A 274 11.60 -34.77 16.77
N SER A 275 12.09 -35.90 17.28
CA SER A 275 11.25 -37.02 17.75
C SER A 275 10.60 -36.78 19.11
N ASN A 276 10.95 -35.70 19.81
CA ASN A 276 10.38 -35.38 21.11
C ASN A 276 8.86 -35.12 20.97
N PRO A 277 7.99 -35.77 21.77
CA PRO A 277 6.53 -35.60 21.69
C PRO A 277 6.06 -34.15 21.82
N HIS A 278 6.73 -33.35 22.66
CA HIS A 278 6.42 -31.94 22.84
C HIS A 278 6.77 -31.10 21.60
N VAL A 279 7.93 -31.36 20.98
CA VAL A 279 8.37 -30.68 19.75
C VAL A 279 7.43 -31.02 18.60
N LEU A 280 7.06 -32.30 18.46
CA LEU A 280 6.10 -32.77 17.46
C LEU A 280 4.73 -32.13 17.65
N LEU A 281 4.20 -32.09 18.88
CA LEU A 281 2.90 -31.51 19.18
C LEU A 281 2.84 -30.03 18.80
N LEU A 282 3.84 -29.24 19.22
CA LEU A 282 3.89 -27.81 18.96
C LEU A 282 4.15 -27.50 17.47
N GLY A 283 5.11 -28.20 16.85
CA GLY A 283 5.47 -27.99 15.44
C GLY A 283 4.38 -28.45 14.47
N LEU A 284 3.90 -29.68 14.59
CA LEU A 284 2.82 -30.19 13.73
C LEU A 284 1.49 -29.50 14.04
N GLY A 285 1.23 -29.18 15.31
CA GLY A 285 0.00 -28.50 15.73
C GLY A 285 -0.13 -27.09 15.16
N THR A 286 0.95 -26.30 15.18
CA THR A 286 0.94 -24.98 14.53
C THR A 286 0.84 -25.07 13.01
N THR A 287 1.56 -26.02 12.40
CA THR A 287 1.43 -26.29 10.95
C THR A 287 0.00 -26.71 10.59
N ALA A 288 -0.67 -27.51 11.41
CA ALA A 288 -2.08 -27.87 11.21
C ALA A 288 -2.99 -26.63 11.25
N GLY A 289 -2.71 -25.65 12.10
CA GLY A 289 -3.43 -24.37 12.13
C GLY A 289 -3.36 -23.61 10.80
N VAL A 290 -2.17 -23.52 10.21
CA VAL A 290 -1.95 -22.89 8.89
C VAL A 290 -2.59 -23.70 7.75
N VAL A 291 -2.54 -25.02 7.84
CA VAL A 291 -3.24 -25.91 6.88
C VAL A 291 -4.75 -25.64 6.92
N VAL A 292 -5.36 -25.60 8.11
CA VAL A 292 -6.79 -25.28 8.27
C VAL A 292 -7.12 -23.90 7.71
N GLN A 293 -6.28 -22.89 7.96
CA GLN A 293 -6.40 -21.55 7.39
C GLN A 293 -6.45 -21.56 5.86
N CYS A 294 -5.63 -22.37 5.21
CA CYS A 294 -5.66 -22.48 3.74
C CYS A 294 -6.89 -23.26 3.25
N LEU A 295 -7.22 -24.39 3.89
CA LEU A 295 -8.28 -25.31 3.45
C LEU A 295 -9.68 -24.70 3.59
N ILE A 296 -9.94 -23.81 4.54
CA ILE A 296 -11.25 -23.18 4.74
C ILE A 296 -11.71 -22.34 3.52
N MET A 297 -10.78 -21.94 2.65
CA MET A 297 -11.05 -21.16 1.45
C MET A 297 -11.45 -22.03 0.25
N LEU A 298 -11.05 -23.30 0.23
CA LEU A 298 -11.33 -24.22 -0.88
C LEU A 298 -12.83 -24.41 -1.17
N PRO A 299 -13.72 -24.57 -0.16
CA PRO A 299 -15.16 -24.65 -0.42
C PRO A 299 -15.72 -23.41 -1.11
N ALA A 300 -15.21 -22.22 -0.79
CA ALA A 300 -15.67 -20.98 -1.42
C ALA A 300 -15.21 -20.88 -2.88
N LEU A 301 -13.95 -21.24 -3.16
CA LEU A 301 -13.43 -21.31 -4.53
C LEU A 301 -14.23 -22.28 -5.41
N ARG A 302 -14.58 -23.46 -4.87
CA ARG A 302 -15.43 -24.44 -5.56
C ARG A 302 -16.84 -23.91 -5.82
N LYS A 303 -17.44 -23.20 -4.86
CA LYS A 303 -18.78 -22.59 -5.02
C LYS A 303 -18.82 -21.50 -6.08
N LEU A 304 -17.71 -20.78 -6.28
CA LEU A 304 -17.57 -19.74 -7.29
C LEU A 304 -17.17 -20.29 -8.68
N GLY A 305 -17.05 -21.61 -8.84
CA GLY A 305 -16.73 -22.23 -10.13
C GLY A 305 -15.30 -21.95 -10.61
N ILE A 306 -14.38 -21.59 -9.70
CA ILE A 306 -12.98 -21.34 -10.06
C ILE A 306 -12.30 -22.66 -10.44
N ASP A 307 -11.84 -22.77 -11.69
CA ASP A 307 -11.11 -23.93 -12.15
C ASP A 307 -9.64 -23.87 -11.68
N LEU A 308 -9.25 -24.81 -10.83
CA LEU A 308 -7.89 -24.95 -10.28
C LEU A 308 -7.05 -25.99 -11.05
N ARG A 309 -7.48 -26.42 -12.24
CA ARG A 309 -6.69 -27.36 -13.06
C ARG A 309 -5.39 -26.71 -13.53
N PRO A 310 -4.24 -27.39 -13.37
CA PRO A 310 -2.97 -26.86 -13.82
C PRO A 310 -2.98 -26.44 -15.29
N LEU A 311 -2.35 -25.31 -15.60
CA LEU A 311 -2.12 -24.76 -16.92
C LEU A 311 -0.76 -24.08 -16.92
N TRP A 312 0.19 -24.63 -17.65
CA TRP A 312 1.55 -24.10 -17.72
C TRP A 312 1.63 -22.89 -18.66
N GLY A 313 2.44 -21.90 -18.29
CA GLY A 313 2.70 -20.69 -19.08
C GLY A 313 2.78 -19.44 -18.20
N ILE A 314 3.67 -18.51 -18.56
CA ILE A 314 3.79 -17.20 -17.92
C ILE A 314 3.11 -16.18 -18.83
N ASP A 315 2.16 -15.43 -18.27
CA ASP A 315 1.46 -14.39 -19.02
C ASP A 315 2.37 -13.17 -19.26
N GLU A 316 2.32 -12.58 -20.46
CA GLU A 316 3.13 -11.40 -20.80
C GLU A 316 2.79 -10.19 -19.94
N ARG A 317 1.55 -10.08 -19.46
CA ARG A 317 1.13 -9.03 -18.53
C ARG A 317 1.94 -9.08 -17.24
N LEU A 318 2.39 -10.26 -16.79
CA LEU A 318 3.18 -10.41 -15.56
C LEU A 318 4.63 -9.90 -15.74
N LYS A 319 5.16 -9.92 -16.97
CA LYS A 319 6.50 -9.40 -17.29
C LYS A 319 6.57 -7.87 -17.23
N GLN A 320 5.46 -7.19 -17.53
CA GLN A 320 5.36 -5.72 -17.52
C GLN A 320 5.57 -5.10 -16.14
N PHE A 321 5.42 -5.88 -15.06
CA PHE A 321 5.59 -5.42 -13.68
C PHE A 321 6.92 -5.82 -13.04
N GLY A 322 7.84 -6.44 -13.80
CA GLY A 322 9.11 -6.97 -13.26
C GLY A 322 10.03 -5.92 -12.62
N GLY A 323 10.04 -4.68 -13.14
CA GLY A 323 10.85 -3.60 -12.56
C GLY A 323 10.37 -3.13 -11.18
N MET A 324 9.04 -3.05 -10.97
CA MET A 324 8.46 -2.70 -9.66
C MET A 324 8.54 -3.87 -8.68
N ALA A 325 8.35 -5.10 -9.17
CA ALA A 325 8.55 -6.31 -8.40
C ALA A 325 9.95 -6.34 -7.76
N LEU A 326 10.98 -6.03 -8.55
CA LEU A 326 12.36 -5.99 -8.07
C LEU A 326 12.56 -4.96 -6.95
N ALA A 327 11.99 -3.76 -7.07
CA ALA A 327 12.11 -2.72 -6.05
C ALA A 327 11.49 -3.15 -4.70
N ILE A 328 10.32 -3.78 -4.75
CA ILE A 328 9.62 -4.28 -3.55
C ILE A 328 10.37 -5.47 -2.94
N VAL A 329 10.83 -6.43 -3.74
CA VAL A 329 11.66 -7.55 -3.23
C VAL A 329 12.91 -7.02 -2.55
N THR A 330 13.55 -6.00 -3.14
CA THR A 330 14.74 -5.36 -2.56
C THR A 330 14.41 -4.67 -1.23
N TYR A 331 13.30 -3.94 -1.16
CA TYR A 331 12.80 -3.34 0.08
C TYR A 331 12.60 -4.39 1.17
N VAL A 332 11.90 -5.50 0.85
CA VAL A 332 11.65 -6.57 1.81
C VAL A 332 12.96 -7.24 2.22
N ALA A 333 13.83 -7.59 1.28
CA ALA A 333 15.12 -8.23 1.56
C ALA A 333 16.00 -7.41 2.52
N ILE A 334 16.08 -6.08 2.34
CA ILE A 334 16.80 -5.18 3.24
C ILE A 334 16.21 -5.22 4.65
N SER A 335 14.87 -5.20 4.78
CA SER A 335 14.22 -5.27 6.09
C SER A 335 14.47 -6.61 6.80
N GLN A 336 14.41 -7.73 6.07
CA GLN A 336 14.66 -9.06 6.63
C GLN A 336 16.11 -9.26 7.02
N PHE A 337 17.06 -8.73 6.23
CA PHE A 337 18.47 -8.73 6.60
C PHE A 337 18.70 -8.00 7.93
N GLY A 338 18.07 -6.83 8.12
CA GLY A 338 18.12 -6.12 9.40
C GLY A 338 17.52 -6.90 10.56
N TYR A 339 16.45 -7.66 10.33
CA TYR A 339 15.83 -8.52 11.33
C TYR A 339 16.75 -9.68 11.74
N VAL A 340 17.38 -10.36 10.76
CA VAL A 340 18.36 -11.43 10.97
C VAL A 340 19.49 -10.98 11.91
N ILE A 341 20.11 -9.84 11.61
CA ILE A 341 21.22 -9.32 12.41
C ILE A 341 20.76 -8.96 13.83
N THR A 342 19.58 -8.39 13.97
CA THR A 342 19.02 -8.07 15.31
C THR A 342 18.75 -9.35 16.11
N SER A 343 18.26 -10.40 15.47
CA SER A 343 18.02 -11.71 16.08
C SER A 343 19.31 -12.33 16.61
N ARG A 344 20.41 -12.28 15.83
CA ARG A 344 21.72 -12.80 16.26
C ARG A 344 22.22 -12.08 17.51
N ILE A 345 22.25 -10.75 17.47
CA ILE A 345 22.70 -9.93 18.60
C ILE A 345 21.85 -10.19 19.85
N ALA A 346 20.54 -10.42 19.68
CA ALA A 346 19.67 -10.77 20.80
C ALA A 346 20.06 -12.12 21.42
N PHE A 347 20.24 -13.18 20.62
CA PHE A 347 20.62 -14.51 21.12
C PHE A 347 22.04 -14.58 21.69
N ASP A 348 22.97 -13.75 21.21
CA ASP A 348 24.32 -13.65 21.75
C ASP A 348 24.33 -12.99 23.14
N ALA A 349 23.38 -12.09 23.40
CA ALA A 349 23.27 -11.38 24.66
C ALA A 349 22.49 -12.15 25.74
N ASP A 350 21.34 -12.73 25.37
CA ASP A 350 20.49 -13.48 26.29
C ASP A 350 19.53 -14.43 25.52
N ALA A 351 19.32 -15.64 26.06
CA ALA A 351 18.51 -16.68 25.40
C ALA A 351 17.02 -16.31 25.25
N ALA A 352 16.51 -15.43 26.10
CA ALA A 352 15.14 -14.91 26.10
C ALA A 352 14.98 -13.56 25.38
N ALA A 353 16.09 -12.83 25.15
CA ALA A 353 16.05 -11.49 24.55
C ALA A 353 15.30 -11.44 23.22
N GLN A 354 15.44 -12.45 22.35
CA GLN A 354 14.74 -12.44 21.07
C GLN A 354 13.21 -12.53 21.22
N PHE A 355 12.72 -13.30 22.19
CA PHE A 355 11.27 -13.37 22.45
C PHE A 355 10.76 -12.03 23.00
N ILE A 356 11.49 -11.44 23.96
CA ILE A 356 11.18 -10.11 24.51
C ILE A 356 11.20 -9.04 23.40
N TYR A 357 12.17 -9.13 22.49
CA TYR A 357 12.28 -8.25 21.32
C TYR A 357 11.05 -8.38 20.40
N GLN A 358 10.55 -9.58 20.15
CA GLN A 358 9.34 -9.73 19.33
C GLN A 358 8.10 -9.18 20.06
N GLN A 359 7.97 -9.42 21.36
CA GLN A 359 6.78 -9.02 22.11
C GLN A 359 6.64 -7.52 22.32
N HIS A 360 7.73 -6.78 22.59
CA HIS A 360 7.64 -5.33 22.73
C HIS A 360 7.20 -4.69 21.40
N TRP A 361 7.73 -5.18 20.27
CA TRP A 361 7.42 -4.66 18.95
C TRP A 361 5.94 -4.89 18.60
N MET A 362 5.43 -6.10 18.87
CA MET A 362 4.03 -6.44 18.70
C MET A 362 3.11 -5.49 19.51
N LEU A 363 3.46 -5.21 20.76
CA LEU A 363 2.70 -4.30 21.62
C LEU A 363 2.74 -2.85 21.12
N LEU A 364 3.85 -2.39 20.54
CA LEU A 364 3.93 -1.07 19.93
C LEU A 364 3.17 -0.97 18.60
N GLN A 365 3.01 -2.06 17.86
CA GLN A 365 2.23 -2.03 16.62
C GLN A 365 0.71 -1.97 16.88
N MET A 366 0.23 -2.45 18.03
CA MET A 366 -1.20 -2.49 18.39
C MET A 366 -1.89 -1.10 18.26
N PRO A 367 -1.40 -0.02 18.91
CA PRO A 367 -2.01 1.30 18.78
C PRO A 367 -1.99 1.84 17.35
N TYR A 368 -0.87 1.69 16.66
CA TYR A 368 -0.73 2.13 15.28
C TYR A 368 -1.68 1.39 14.34
N GLY A 369 -1.80 0.07 14.48
CA GLY A 369 -2.73 -0.74 13.68
C GLY A 369 -4.18 -0.30 13.83
N ILE A 370 -4.59 0.17 15.01
CA ILE A 370 -5.96 0.63 15.27
C ILE A 370 -6.17 2.08 14.79
N ILE A 371 -5.28 3.00 15.16
CA ILE A 371 -5.49 4.44 14.97
C ILE A 371 -4.73 4.96 13.74
N GLY A 372 -3.48 4.54 13.57
CA GLY A 372 -2.62 5.00 12.48
C GLY A 372 -3.11 4.52 11.13
N VAL A 373 -3.42 3.23 11.01
CA VAL A 373 -3.95 2.64 9.76
C VAL A 373 -5.30 3.23 9.40
N THR A 374 -6.22 3.40 10.35
CA THR A 374 -7.54 3.98 10.08
C THR A 374 -7.43 5.43 9.59
N LEU A 375 -6.62 6.23 10.27
CA LEU A 375 -6.36 7.60 9.85
C LEU A 375 -5.71 7.65 8.46
N LEU A 376 -4.73 6.79 8.21
CA LEU A 376 -4.06 6.69 6.93
C LEU A 376 -5.03 6.28 5.81
N THR A 377 -5.93 5.34 6.06
CA THR A 377 -6.97 4.92 5.10
C THR A 377 -7.97 6.03 4.79
N ALA A 378 -8.30 6.88 5.77
CA ALA A 378 -9.23 7.98 5.58
C ALA A 378 -8.65 9.11 4.72
N ILE A 379 -7.36 9.39 4.87
CA ILE A 379 -6.70 10.52 4.19
C ILE A 379 -6.19 10.11 2.79
N MET A 380 -5.92 8.82 2.56
CA MET A 380 -5.33 8.32 1.31
C MET A 380 -6.10 8.70 0.04
N PRO A 381 -7.44 8.53 -0.06
CA PRO A 381 -8.15 8.84 -1.30
C PRO A 381 -8.09 10.32 -1.68
N ARG A 382 -7.98 11.22 -0.69
CA ARG A 382 -7.80 12.65 -0.91
C ARG A 382 -6.37 12.94 -1.37
N MET A 383 -5.36 12.42 -0.65
CA MET A 383 -3.94 12.57 -1.04
C MET A 383 -3.63 12.00 -2.42
N SER A 384 -4.20 10.83 -2.78
CA SER A 384 -3.98 10.20 -4.09
C SER A 384 -4.62 10.98 -5.24
N ARG A 385 -5.78 11.63 -5.02
CA ARG A 385 -6.40 12.52 -6.01
C ARG A 385 -5.56 13.77 -6.20
N ASN A 386 -5.28 14.49 -5.11
CA ASN A 386 -4.47 15.71 -5.14
C ASN A 386 -3.07 15.47 -5.76
N ALA A 387 -2.46 14.31 -5.48
CA ALA A 387 -1.18 13.93 -6.09
C ALA A 387 -1.30 13.59 -7.59
N ALA A 388 -2.42 13.00 -8.04
CA ALA A 388 -2.67 12.73 -9.45
C ALA A 388 -2.98 13.99 -10.25
N ASP A 389 -3.59 14.99 -9.61
CA ASP A 389 -3.92 16.29 -10.19
C ASP A 389 -2.72 17.26 -10.18
N GLY A 390 -1.62 16.89 -9.50
CA GLY A 390 -0.39 17.68 -9.43
C GLY A 390 -0.43 18.83 -8.42
N ASP A 391 -1.45 18.88 -7.56
CA ASP A 391 -1.61 19.91 -6.52
C ASP A 391 -0.76 19.58 -5.28
N ASP A 392 0.52 19.95 -5.34
CA ASP A 392 1.48 19.72 -4.25
C ASP A 392 1.08 20.49 -2.97
N ALA A 393 0.38 21.62 -3.07
CA ALA A 393 -0.05 22.42 -1.91
C ALA A 393 -1.17 21.70 -1.13
N ALA A 394 -2.15 21.15 -1.84
CA ALA A 394 -3.20 20.33 -1.24
C ALA A 394 -2.64 19.02 -0.64
N VAL A 395 -1.64 18.40 -1.30
CA VAL A 395 -0.94 17.23 -0.74
C VAL A 395 -0.22 17.58 0.56
N VAL A 396 0.47 18.73 0.63
CA VAL A 396 1.12 19.20 1.88
C VAL A 396 0.10 19.51 2.97
N ALA A 397 -1.06 20.09 2.62
CA ALA A 397 -2.14 20.35 3.57
C ALA A 397 -2.70 19.06 4.17
N ASP A 398 -3.01 18.06 3.33
CA ASP A 398 -3.51 16.76 3.76
C ASP A 398 -2.47 15.98 4.57
N LEU A 399 -1.20 16.03 4.17
CA LEU A 399 -0.08 15.44 4.91
C LEU A 399 0.08 16.08 6.29
N THR A 400 -0.02 17.41 6.36
CA THR A 400 0.06 18.17 7.62
C THR A 400 -1.10 17.81 8.53
N MET A 401 -2.32 17.74 7.99
CA MET A 401 -3.52 17.32 8.73
C MET A 401 -3.38 15.90 9.26
N GLY A 402 -2.95 14.96 8.42
CA GLY A 402 -2.71 13.57 8.81
C GLY A 402 -1.63 13.43 9.88
N THR A 403 -0.56 14.21 9.77
CA THR A 403 0.51 14.25 10.78
C THR A 403 -0.04 14.74 12.13
N LYS A 404 -0.79 15.84 12.15
CA LYS A 404 -1.37 16.38 13.38
C LYS A 404 -2.34 15.40 14.06
N LEU A 405 -3.24 14.79 13.28
CA LEU A 405 -4.19 13.81 13.80
C LEU A 405 -3.47 12.57 14.36
N THR A 406 -2.41 12.12 13.68
CA THR A 406 -1.56 11.02 14.16
C THR A 406 -0.91 11.38 15.49
N PHE A 407 -0.34 12.59 15.60
CA PHE A 407 0.39 13.01 16.80
C PHE A 407 -0.54 13.18 18.00
N ILE A 408 -1.71 13.81 17.82
CA ILE A 408 -2.72 13.95 18.89
C ILE A 408 -3.11 12.59 19.46
N ALA A 409 -3.23 11.57 18.60
CA ALA A 409 -3.68 10.26 19.03
C ALA A 409 -2.55 9.36 19.57
N MET A 410 -1.35 9.43 18.98
CA MET A 410 -0.21 8.58 19.37
C MET A 410 0.55 9.11 20.59
N LEU A 411 0.73 10.42 20.74
CA LEU A 411 1.51 11.01 21.85
C LEU A 411 1.01 10.57 23.24
N PRO A 412 -0.31 10.60 23.54
CA PRO A 412 -0.81 10.09 24.81
C PRO A 412 -0.48 8.62 25.04
N ILE A 413 -0.57 7.80 24.00
CA ILE A 413 -0.30 6.36 24.10
C ILE A 413 1.18 6.11 24.34
N ILE A 414 2.06 6.85 23.66
CA ILE A 414 3.51 6.80 23.88
C ILE A 414 3.83 7.12 25.33
N ILE A 415 3.28 8.22 25.86
CA ILE A 415 3.54 8.67 27.23
C ILE A 415 2.99 7.65 28.24
N PHE A 416 1.81 7.09 27.98
CA PHE A 416 1.24 6.03 28.81
C PHE A 416 2.10 4.76 28.82
N MET A 417 2.53 4.28 27.66
CA MET A 417 3.39 3.10 27.54
C MET A 417 4.81 3.34 28.08
N THR A 418 5.31 4.57 28.00
CA THR A 418 6.58 4.97 28.62
C THR A 418 6.50 4.96 30.15
N ALA A 419 5.37 5.40 30.71
CA ALA A 419 5.18 5.48 32.16
C ALA A 419 4.77 4.14 32.80
N LEU A 420 3.95 3.33 32.12
CA LEU A 420 3.39 2.06 32.64
C LEU A 420 3.93 0.82 31.93
N GLY A 421 4.99 0.90 31.12
CA GLY A 421 5.52 -0.26 30.38
C GLY A 421 5.76 -1.50 31.26
N PRO A 422 6.44 -1.40 32.42
CA PRO A 422 6.59 -2.50 33.37
C PRO A 422 5.28 -3.06 33.91
N ASP A 423 4.32 -2.19 34.24
CA ASP A 423 3.00 -2.61 34.74
C ASP A 423 2.21 -3.35 33.65
N ILE A 424 2.24 -2.84 32.40
CA ILE A 424 1.59 -3.44 31.23
C ILE A 424 2.17 -4.83 30.95
N ALA A 425 3.50 -4.97 30.94
CA ALA A 425 4.15 -6.23 30.65
C ALA A 425 3.91 -7.28 31.75
N HIS A 426 3.99 -6.89 33.03
CA HIS A 426 3.62 -7.79 34.14
C HIS A 426 2.15 -8.22 34.07
N ALA A 427 1.25 -7.27 33.83
CA ALA A 427 -0.18 -7.55 33.74
C ALA A 427 -0.55 -8.50 32.59
N LEU A 428 0.22 -8.49 31.50
CA LEU A 428 -0.09 -9.25 30.28
C LEU A 428 0.72 -10.55 30.13
N PHE A 429 1.95 -10.62 30.65
CA PHE A 429 2.86 -11.73 30.38
C PHE A 429 3.34 -12.49 31.62
N ALA A 430 3.26 -11.95 32.84
CA ALA A 430 3.73 -12.63 34.06
C ALA A 430 2.75 -13.74 34.51
N TYR A 431 2.60 -14.77 33.68
CA TYR A 431 1.74 -15.93 33.87
C TYR A 431 2.52 -17.21 33.58
N GLY A 432 2.16 -18.31 34.27
CA GLY A 432 2.69 -19.65 33.98
C GLY A 432 4.20 -19.74 34.11
N SER A 433 4.88 -20.22 33.07
CA SER A 433 6.34 -20.38 33.03
C SER A 433 7.10 -19.11 32.62
N PHE A 434 6.41 -18.00 32.35
CA PHE A 434 7.07 -16.73 32.01
C PHE A 434 7.43 -15.95 33.28
N SER A 435 8.72 -15.72 33.50
CA SER A 435 9.19 -15.13 34.76
C SER A 435 8.72 -13.67 34.94
N PRO A 436 8.42 -13.22 36.18
CA PRO A 436 8.16 -11.81 36.47
C PRO A 436 9.33 -10.90 36.07
N GLN A 437 10.56 -11.38 36.19
CA GLN A 437 11.77 -10.65 35.78
C GLN A 437 11.80 -10.45 34.25
N ALA A 438 11.52 -11.48 33.45
CA ALA A 438 11.39 -11.34 32.00
C ALA A 438 10.25 -10.38 31.62
N ALA A 439 9.13 -10.40 32.35
CA ALA A 439 8.05 -9.43 32.17
C ALA A 439 8.48 -8.00 32.52
N HIS A 440 9.31 -7.82 33.55
CA HIS A 440 9.89 -6.53 33.87
C HIS A 440 10.78 -6.02 32.73
N LEU A 441 11.70 -6.84 32.23
CA LEU A 441 12.59 -6.51 31.11
C LEU A 441 11.81 -6.19 29.83
N LEU A 442 10.75 -6.95 29.53
CA LEU A 442 9.81 -6.63 28.45
C LEU A 442 9.19 -5.25 28.64
N GLY A 443 8.76 -4.92 29.85
CA GLY A 443 8.18 -3.63 30.17
C GLY A 443 9.15 -2.45 30.11
N LEU A 444 10.41 -2.66 30.51
CA LEU A 444 11.49 -1.68 30.32
C LEU A 444 11.76 -1.47 28.84
N THR A 445 11.79 -2.54 28.05
CA THR A 445 11.93 -2.48 26.59
C THR A 445 10.80 -1.69 25.96
N ILE A 446 9.54 -1.92 26.35
CA ILE A 446 8.39 -1.13 25.90
C ILE A 446 8.58 0.34 26.26
N SER A 447 9.00 0.64 27.50
CA SER A 447 9.13 2.03 27.97
C SER A 447 10.20 2.78 27.17
N ALA A 448 11.37 2.16 27.00
CA ALA A 448 12.50 2.73 26.27
C ALA A 448 12.20 2.89 24.77
N SER A 449 11.36 2.03 24.19
CA SER A 449 11.07 2.03 22.74
C SER A 449 9.73 2.66 22.36
N SER A 450 8.90 3.09 23.32
CA SER A 450 7.55 3.63 23.05
C SER A 450 7.56 4.83 22.10
N PHE A 451 8.61 5.66 22.15
CA PHE A 451 8.74 6.82 21.25
C PHE A 451 8.74 6.44 19.76
N THR A 452 9.05 5.18 19.41
CA THR A 452 9.09 4.64 18.04
C THR A 452 7.77 4.80 17.28
N LEU A 453 6.64 4.86 17.98
CA LEU A 453 5.30 4.97 17.39
C LEU A 453 5.16 6.19 16.46
N ILE A 454 5.72 7.35 16.83
CA ILE A 454 5.67 8.56 15.98
C ILE A 454 6.49 8.43 14.70
N PRO A 455 7.81 8.17 14.77
CA PRO A 455 8.61 8.07 13.56
C PRO A 455 8.14 6.89 12.69
N TYR A 456 7.67 5.80 13.28
CA TYR A 456 7.02 4.72 12.54
C TYR A 456 5.80 5.21 11.75
N ALA A 457 4.87 5.92 12.42
CA ALA A 457 3.68 6.45 11.77
C ALA A 457 4.00 7.49 10.68
N LEU A 458 5.00 8.35 10.91
CA LEU A 458 5.51 9.29 9.91
C LEU A 458 6.08 8.57 8.70
N VAL A 459 6.93 7.56 8.90
CA VAL A 459 7.48 6.75 7.81
C VAL A 459 6.35 6.14 6.99
N MET A 460 5.34 5.55 7.64
CA MET A 460 4.20 4.98 6.92
C MET A 460 3.43 6.00 6.10
N LEU A 461 3.23 7.21 6.64
CA LEU A 461 2.59 8.30 5.94
C LEU A 461 3.44 8.79 4.75
N HIS A 462 4.75 8.97 4.94
CA HIS A 462 5.69 9.35 3.87
C HIS A 462 5.74 8.31 2.74
N LEU A 463 5.82 7.02 3.08
CA LEU A 463 5.80 5.92 2.12
C LEU A 463 4.58 6.02 1.20
N ARG A 464 3.41 6.34 1.76
CA ARG A 464 2.16 6.44 0.99
C ARG A 464 2.16 7.59 -0.01
N VAL A 465 2.80 8.71 0.33
CA VAL A 465 3.00 9.82 -0.63
C VAL A 465 3.87 9.37 -1.80
N PHE A 466 4.98 8.66 -1.55
CA PHE A 466 5.85 8.16 -2.62
C PHE A 466 5.17 7.10 -3.50
N TYR A 467 4.40 6.20 -2.89
CA TYR A 467 3.65 5.19 -3.65
C TYR A 467 2.50 5.80 -4.46
N ALA A 468 1.80 6.82 -3.93
CA ALA A 468 0.79 7.56 -4.68
C ALA A 468 1.39 8.27 -5.91
N ARG A 469 2.69 8.59 -5.87
CA ARG A 469 3.45 9.19 -6.97
C ARG A 469 4.20 8.18 -7.85
N GLU A 470 3.90 6.89 -7.71
CA GLU A 470 4.52 5.79 -8.48
C GLU A 470 6.06 5.67 -8.34
N GLU A 471 6.65 6.22 -7.27
CA GLU A 471 8.10 6.19 -7.04
C GLU A 471 8.54 4.99 -6.19
N ALA A 472 8.52 3.78 -6.76
CA ALA A 472 8.76 2.54 -6.01
C ALA A 472 10.15 2.39 -5.36
N TRP A 473 11.18 3.07 -5.89
CA TRP A 473 12.56 2.98 -5.38
C TRP A 473 12.85 3.93 -4.20
N THR A 474 12.13 5.05 -4.09
CA THR A 474 12.35 6.02 -3.00
C THR A 474 12.10 5.40 -1.61
N PRO A 475 11.02 4.62 -1.39
CA PRO A 475 10.82 3.78 -0.21
C PRO A 475 12.00 2.87 0.16
N THR A 476 12.67 2.29 -0.84
CA THR A 476 13.80 1.37 -0.63
C THR A 476 14.99 2.07 0.04
N PHE A 477 15.22 3.34 -0.26
CA PHE A 477 16.26 4.13 0.41
C PHE A 477 15.90 4.49 1.85
N ILE A 478 14.61 4.74 2.13
CA ILE A 478 14.12 5.01 3.49
C ILE A 478 14.34 3.76 4.35
N ILE A 479 13.93 2.57 3.89
CA ILE A 479 14.14 1.34 4.65
C ILE A 479 15.63 0.99 4.81
N ALA A 480 16.46 1.29 3.80
CA ALA A 480 17.91 1.10 3.92
C ALA A 480 18.51 1.98 5.02
N GLY A 481 18.06 3.24 5.14
CA GLY A 481 18.47 4.13 6.23
C GLY A 481 17.99 3.66 7.61
N ILE A 482 16.74 3.18 7.70
CA ILE A 482 16.18 2.60 8.93
C ILE A 482 17.01 1.38 9.35
N THR A 483 17.19 0.42 8.45
CA THR A 483 17.92 -0.82 8.71
C THR A 483 19.39 -0.54 9.04
N GLY A 484 20.05 0.36 8.31
CA GLY A 484 21.46 0.71 8.57
C GLY A 484 21.66 1.32 9.95
N THR A 485 20.80 2.28 10.34
CA THR A 485 20.83 2.88 11.69
C THR A 485 20.56 1.84 12.77
N LYS A 486 19.52 1.01 12.56
CA LYS A 486 19.16 -0.07 13.49
C LYS A 486 20.32 -1.03 13.70
N ILE A 487 20.93 -1.54 12.63
CA ILE A 487 22.05 -2.49 12.72
C ILE A 487 23.22 -1.85 13.46
N LEU A 488 23.58 -0.61 13.12
CA LEU A 488 24.71 0.08 13.75
C LEU A 488 24.50 0.28 15.26
N LEU A 489 23.31 0.71 15.67
CA LEU A 489 22.99 0.90 17.08
C LEU A 489 22.84 -0.44 17.83
N SER A 490 22.21 -1.44 17.21
CA SER A 490 22.11 -2.78 17.79
C SER A 490 23.48 -3.42 17.97
N ALA A 491 24.42 -3.23 17.03
CA ALA A 491 25.78 -3.74 17.16
C ALA A 491 26.57 -3.04 18.28
N LEU A 492 26.23 -1.79 18.61
CA LEU A 492 26.85 -1.05 19.70
C LEU A 492 26.23 -1.40 21.07
N ALA A 493 24.99 -1.90 21.10
CA ALA A 493 24.24 -2.17 22.32
C ALA A 493 24.96 -3.08 23.33
N PRO A 494 25.61 -4.21 22.94
CA PRO A 494 26.33 -5.07 23.87
C PRO A 494 27.52 -4.39 24.57
N TYR A 495 28.10 -3.36 23.94
CA TYR A 495 29.23 -2.62 24.51
C TYR A 495 28.81 -1.50 25.47
N ILE A 496 27.55 -1.10 25.42
CA ILE A 496 26.99 -0.04 26.28
C ILE A 496 26.20 -0.62 27.45
N ALA A 497 25.54 -1.76 27.26
CA ALA A 497 24.74 -2.38 28.32
C ALA A 497 25.64 -2.82 29.49
N GLN A 498 25.26 -2.43 30.70
CA GLN A 498 25.94 -2.84 31.93
C GLN A 498 25.70 -4.33 32.26
N ASP A 499 24.58 -4.87 31.79
CA ASP A 499 24.13 -6.26 31.99
C ASP A 499 23.67 -6.84 30.64
N PRO A 500 24.11 -8.07 30.26
CA PRO A 500 23.66 -8.75 29.05
C PRO A 500 22.14 -8.81 28.88
N SER A 501 21.39 -8.96 29.97
CA SER A 501 19.92 -9.00 29.95
C SER A 501 19.27 -7.68 29.53
N HIS A 502 19.96 -6.55 29.70
CA HIS A 502 19.47 -5.21 29.33
C HIS A 502 19.77 -4.85 27.86
N VAL A 503 20.55 -5.66 27.15
CA VAL A 503 20.83 -5.47 25.72
C VAL A 503 19.53 -5.42 24.91
N VAL A 504 18.51 -6.20 25.29
CA VAL A 504 17.20 -6.18 24.62
C VAL A 504 16.49 -4.82 24.69
N VAL A 505 16.66 -4.08 25.80
CA VAL A 505 16.10 -2.74 25.99
C VAL A 505 16.73 -1.77 24.97
N LEU A 506 18.05 -1.86 24.82
CA LEU A 506 18.81 -1.07 23.84
C LEU A 506 18.48 -1.47 22.40
N LEU A 507 18.25 -2.76 22.11
CA LEU A 507 17.79 -3.23 20.81
C LEU A 507 16.42 -2.65 20.45
N GLY A 508 15.49 -2.60 21.41
CA GLY A 508 14.19 -1.94 21.23
C GLY A 508 14.35 -0.45 20.92
N ALA A 509 15.22 0.26 21.65
CA ALA A 509 15.52 1.67 21.40
C ALA A 509 16.22 1.88 20.03
N ALA A 510 17.15 1.01 19.65
CA ALA A 510 17.86 1.04 18.37
C ALA A 510 16.90 0.93 17.19
N ASN A 511 15.87 0.07 17.29
CA ASN A 511 14.80 0.00 16.30
C ASN A 511 14.02 1.33 16.20
N GLY A 512 13.74 1.97 17.35
CA GLY A 512 13.12 3.30 17.39
C GLY A 512 13.92 4.38 16.70
N PHE A 513 15.22 4.47 16.99
CA PHE A 513 16.13 5.40 16.31
C PHE A 513 16.29 5.09 14.82
N GLY A 514 16.20 3.81 14.43
CA GLY A 514 16.07 3.41 13.04
C GLY A 514 14.90 4.09 12.34
N PHE A 515 13.70 4.03 12.93
CA PHE A 515 12.54 4.73 12.38
C PHE A 515 12.68 6.24 12.43
N VAL A 516 13.36 6.82 13.43
CA VAL A 516 13.67 8.27 13.45
C VAL A 516 14.51 8.66 12.23
N ALA A 517 15.56 7.89 11.92
CA ALA A 517 16.34 8.11 10.70
C ALA A 517 15.46 8.03 9.45
N GLY A 518 14.58 7.03 9.36
CA GLY A 518 13.63 6.90 8.26
C GLY A 518 12.67 8.09 8.14
N ALA A 519 12.14 8.58 9.26
CA ALA A 519 11.24 9.74 9.29
C ALA A 519 11.97 11.01 8.85
N LEU A 520 13.23 11.20 9.27
CA LEU A 520 14.07 12.31 8.84
C LEU A 520 14.39 12.24 7.34
N ILE A 521 14.80 11.06 6.83
CA ILE A 521 15.06 10.84 5.41
C ILE A 521 13.80 11.13 4.60
N GLY A 522 12.66 10.56 5.00
CA GLY A 522 11.37 10.82 4.37
C GLY A 522 11.01 12.30 4.36
N ALA A 523 11.11 12.99 5.50
CA ALA A 523 10.80 14.41 5.61
C ALA A 523 11.75 15.29 4.76
N LEU A 524 13.04 14.96 4.70
CA LEU A 524 14.01 15.67 3.86
C LEU A 524 13.72 15.50 2.36
N LEU A 525 13.39 14.26 1.95
CA LEU A 525 13.01 13.94 0.58
C LEU A 525 11.69 14.63 0.19
N LEU A 526 10.70 14.66 1.09
CA LEU A 526 9.43 15.36 0.87
C LEU A 526 9.61 16.87 0.84
N ARG A 527 10.30 17.46 1.82
CA ARG A 527 10.51 18.92 1.91
C ARG A 527 11.19 19.49 0.66
N ARG A 528 12.10 18.73 0.06
CA ARG A 528 12.77 19.15 -1.18
C ARG A 528 11.87 19.03 -2.41
N LYS A 529 10.90 18.11 -2.41
CA LYS A 529 9.97 17.88 -3.52
C LYS A 529 8.70 18.73 -3.44
N LEU A 530 8.20 19.01 -2.24
CA LEU A 530 6.90 19.64 -1.98
C LEU A 530 7.01 21.00 -1.27
N GLY A 531 8.22 21.48 -0.96
CA GLY A 531 8.42 22.74 -0.23
C GLY A 531 8.25 22.63 1.29
N THR A 532 7.90 23.74 1.95
CA THR A 532 7.88 23.83 3.44
C THR A 532 6.67 23.12 4.06
N LEU A 533 6.92 22.12 4.91
CA LEU A 533 5.90 21.24 5.52
C LEU A 533 5.10 21.83 6.72
N ARG A 534 4.84 23.14 6.77
CA ARG A 534 4.07 23.83 7.85
C ARG A 534 4.35 23.31 9.27
N SER A 535 5.61 23.06 9.60
CA SER A 535 6.02 22.33 10.82
C SER A 535 5.70 23.06 12.13
N SER A 536 5.53 24.38 12.08
CA SER A 536 5.12 25.21 13.22
C SER A 536 3.75 24.83 13.77
N ASP A 537 2.80 24.53 12.88
CA ASP A 537 1.44 24.17 13.26
C ASP A 537 1.40 22.79 13.92
N VAL A 538 2.24 21.86 13.46
CA VAL A 538 2.39 20.52 14.05
C VAL A 538 2.99 20.62 15.45
N LEU A 539 4.03 21.44 15.65
CA LEU A 539 4.71 21.57 16.94
C LEU A 539 3.76 22.04 18.05
N ARG A 540 2.90 23.02 17.76
CA ARG A 540 1.91 23.52 18.74
C ARG A 540 0.95 22.42 19.19
N THR A 541 0.46 21.62 18.24
CA THR A 541 -0.42 20.48 18.51
C THR A 541 0.28 19.41 19.34
N SER A 542 1.54 19.11 19.01
CA SER A 542 2.37 18.16 19.75
C SER A 542 2.57 18.58 21.21
N ILE A 543 2.88 19.86 21.46
CA ILE A 543 3.09 20.38 22.82
C ILE A 543 1.82 20.20 23.67
N TRP A 544 0.64 20.51 23.11
CA TRP A 544 -0.62 20.31 23.82
C TRP A 544 -0.92 18.84 24.12
N ALA A 545 -0.67 17.95 23.16
CA ALA A 545 -0.87 16.51 23.35
C ALA A 545 0.08 15.95 24.43
N VAL A 546 1.36 16.33 24.41
CA VAL A 546 2.34 15.95 25.44
C VAL A 546 1.94 16.50 26.80
N ALA A 547 1.62 17.80 26.90
CA ALA A 547 1.25 18.41 28.18
C ALA A 547 -0.01 17.76 28.77
N ALA A 548 -1.04 17.50 27.94
CA ALA A 548 -2.26 16.83 28.39
C ALA A 548 -1.99 15.41 28.90
N ALA A 549 -1.15 14.66 28.20
CA ALA A 549 -0.76 13.32 28.60
C ALA A 549 0.11 13.32 29.87
N LEU A 550 1.03 14.26 30.04
CA LEU A 550 1.80 14.41 31.28
C LEU A 550 0.90 14.70 32.49
N VAL A 551 -0.14 15.54 32.31
CA VAL A 551 -1.16 15.75 33.35
C VAL A 551 -1.93 14.45 33.63
N GLY A 552 -2.28 13.69 32.60
CA GLY A 552 -2.87 12.36 32.73
C GLY A 552 -2.00 11.42 33.58
N VAL A 553 -0.70 11.34 33.28
CA VAL A 553 0.29 10.55 34.03
C VAL A 553 0.40 11.01 35.49
N ALA A 554 0.44 12.32 35.74
CA ALA A 554 0.49 12.86 37.10
C ALA A 554 -0.75 12.49 37.92
N VAL A 555 -1.94 12.53 37.30
CA VAL A 555 -3.20 12.16 37.98
C VAL A 555 -3.25 10.67 38.27
N ILE A 556 -2.88 9.79 37.33
CA ILE A 556 -2.91 8.34 37.59
C ILE A 556 -1.91 7.93 38.67
N PHE A 557 -0.69 8.48 38.68
CA PHE A 557 0.27 8.20 39.75
C PHE A 557 -0.18 8.81 41.07
N GLY A 558 -0.79 10.00 41.06
CA GLY A 558 -1.38 10.61 42.26
C GLY A 558 -2.52 9.78 42.84
N VAL A 559 -3.40 9.22 41.99
CA VAL A 559 -4.48 8.32 42.42
C VAL A 559 -3.90 6.99 42.92
N ARG A 560 -2.90 6.43 42.24
CA ARG A 560 -2.23 5.19 42.67
C ARG A 560 -1.56 5.37 44.04
N TRP A 561 -0.85 6.48 44.25
CA TRP A 561 -0.24 6.87 45.52
C TRP A 561 -1.30 7.06 46.62
N LEU A 562 -2.40 7.76 46.33
CA LEU A 562 -3.49 7.95 47.29
C LEU A 562 -4.15 6.61 47.70
N LEU A 563 -4.42 5.72 46.75
CA LEU A 563 -5.05 4.43 47.02
C LEU A 563 -4.11 3.48 47.78
N ARG A 564 -2.84 3.41 47.36
CA ARG A 564 -1.85 2.49 47.94
C ARG A 564 -1.33 2.97 49.28
N ASP A 565 -0.81 4.20 49.35
CA ASP A 565 -0.02 4.67 50.48
C ASP A 565 -0.86 5.41 51.52
N VAL A 566 -1.98 6.04 51.13
CA VAL A 566 -2.87 6.76 52.07
C VAL A 566 -4.04 5.87 52.52
N ALA A 567 -4.71 5.18 51.59
CA ALA A 567 -5.86 4.33 51.91
C ALA A 567 -5.48 2.88 52.26
N GLY A 568 -4.22 2.46 52.05
CA GLY A 568 -3.75 1.10 52.31
C GLY A 568 -4.39 0.02 51.42
N LEU A 569 -5.03 0.43 50.32
CA LEU A 569 -5.73 -0.45 49.39
C LEU A 569 -4.75 -0.92 48.30
N HIS A 570 -4.16 -2.09 48.51
CA HIS A 570 -3.42 -2.82 47.48
C HIS A 570 -4.40 -3.44 46.48
N LEU A 571 -4.98 -2.62 45.61
CA LEU A 571 -5.93 -3.03 44.56
C LEU A 571 -5.51 -4.32 43.83
N PRO A 572 -4.28 -4.47 43.32
CA PRO A 572 -3.89 -5.68 42.59
C PRO A 572 -3.90 -6.93 43.47
N GLU A 573 -3.43 -6.86 44.71
CA GLU A 573 -3.47 -7.99 45.63
C GLU A 573 -4.89 -8.29 46.09
N ALA A 574 -5.70 -7.26 46.37
CA ALA A 574 -7.09 -7.42 46.80
C ALA A 574 -7.96 -8.03 45.70
N LEU A 575 -7.85 -7.53 44.46
CA LEU A 575 -8.55 -8.06 43.28
C LEU A 575 -8.03 -9.44 42.90
N GLY A 576 -6.71 -9.64 42.95
CA GLY A 576 -6.07 -10.91 42.67
C GLY A 576 -6.49 -12.01 43.65
N ARG A 577 -6.59 -11.70 44.95
CA ARG A 577 -7.10 -12.62 45.98
C ARG A 577 -8.59 -12.92 45.82
N LEU A 578 -9.40 -11.94 45.40
CA LEU A 578 -10.83 -12.13 45.16
C LEU A 578 -11.11 -13.07 43.98
N ILE A 579 -10.29 -12.99 42.93
CA ILE A 579 -10.45 -13.76 41.68
C ILE A 579 -9.68 -15.10 41.73
N GLY A 580 -8.73 -15.25 42.66
CA GLY A 580 -7.87 -16.43 42.78
C GLY A 580 -6.68 -16.43 41.81
N ALA A 581 -6.37 -15.29 41.19
CA ALA A 581 -5.27 -15.12 40.24
C ALA A 581 -4.59 -13.74 40.46
N PRO A 582 -3.44 -13.70 41.15
CA PRO A 582 -2.75 -12.45 41.52
C PRO A 582 -2.43 -11.53 40.34
N SER A 583 -2.02 -12.09 39.20
CA SER A 583 -1.66 -11.35 37.98
C SER A 583 -2.87 -10.73 37.25
N LEU A 584 -4.06 -11.32 37.36
CA LEU A 584 -5.31 -10.73 36.85
C LEU A 584 -5.69 -9.44 37.61
N GLY A 585 -5.29 -9.33 38.89
CA GLY A 585 -5.44 -8.10 39.67
C GLY A 585 -4.64 -6.93 39.07
N ASN A 586 -3.39 -7.19 38.65
CA ASN A 586 -2.55 -6.19 37.96
C ASN A 586 -3.17 -5.75 36.64
N LEU A 587 -3.76 -6.69 35.88
CA LEU A 587 -4.43 -6.36 34.63
C LEU A 587 -5.62 -5.42 34.83
N ILE A 588 -6.46 -5.70 35.83
CA ILE A 588 -7.60 -4.83 36.15
C ILE A 588 -7.13 -3.45 36.59
N GLU A 589 -6.08 -3.36 37.43
CA GLU A 589 -5.50 -2.08 37.83
C GLU A 589 -5.01 -1.28 36.61
N VAL A 590 -4.22 -1.89 35.73
CA VAL A 590 -3.69 -1.22 34.52
C VAL A 590 -4.83 -0.74 33.61
N VAL A 591 -5.89 -1.53 33.44
CA VAL A 591 -7.08 -1.13 32.65
C VAL A 591 -7.78 0.07 33.29
N LEU A 592 -7.99 0.06 34.61
CA LEU A 592 -8.62 1.18 35.32
C LEU A 592 -7.77 2.45 35.25
N LEU A 593 -6.45 2.33 35.44
CA LEU A 593 -5.52 3.45 35.29
C LEU A 593 -5.49 3.97 33.85
N GLY A 594 -5.51 3.09 32.86
CA GLY A 594 -5.59 3.46 31.44
C GLY A 594 -6.88 4.21 31.09
N LEU A 595 -8.03 3.77 31.60
CA LEU A 595 -9.31 4.46 31.43
C LEU A 595 -9.28 5.84 32.09
N LEU A 596 -8.77 5.94 33.32
CA LEU A 596 -8.60 7.22 34.02
C LEU A 596 -7.67 8.16 33.25
N PHE A 597 -6.52 7.66 32.78
CA PHE A 597 -5.56 8.39 31.97
C PHE A 597 -6.21 8.97 30.71
N LEU A 598 -7.00 8.16 29.99
CA LEU A 598 -7.68 8.59 28.77
C LEU A 598 -8.72 9.67 29.04
N VAL A 599 -9.51 9.53 30.12
CA VAL A 599 -10.52 10.53 30.51
C VAL A 599 -9.86 11.86 30.88
N VAL A 600 -8.81 11.84 31.71
CA VAL A 600 -8.10 13.05 32.14
C VAL A 600 -7.42 13.73 30.95
N THR A 601 -6.68 12.97 30.14
CA THR A 601 -5.99 13.49 28.96
C THR A 601 -6.98 14.09 27.97
N GLY A 602 -8.09 13.42 27.69
CA GLY A 602 -9.16 13.92 26.82
C GLY A 602 -9.81 15.20 27.35
N LEU A 603 -10.04 15.30 28.67
CA LEU A 603 -10.59 16.50 29.30
C LEU A 603 -9.63 17.69 29.18
N VAL A 604 -8.33 17.49 29.42
CA VAL A 604 -7.32 18.55 29.26
C VAL A 604 -7.21 18.97 27.80
N LEU A 605 -7.20 18.00 26.88
CA LEU A 605 -7.09 18.27 25.45
C LEU A 605 -8.30 19.05 24.92
N SER A 606 -9.50 18.78 25.43
CA SER A 606 -10.73 19.51 25.07
C SER A 606 -10.65 21.03 25.33
N ARG A 607 -9.74 21.47 26.20
CA ARG A 607 -9.51 22.90 26.52
C ARG A 607 -8.60 23.61 25.51
N SER A 608 -7.90 22.89 24.64
CA SER A 608 -6.85 23.43 23.76
C SER A 608 -7.35 24.33 22.63
N LYS A 609 -8.67 24.41 22.38
CA LYS A 609 -9.30 25.12 21.24
C LYS A 609 -8.73 24.74 19.86
N LEU A 610 -8.02 23.62 19.76
CA LEU A 610 -7.41 23.14 18.51
C LEU A 610 -8.52 22.60 17.57
N PRO A 611 -8.54 23.00 16.28
CA PRO A 611 -9.51 22.51 15.30
C PRO A 611 -9.57 20.97 15.21
N GLU A 612 -8.41 20.33 15.34
CA GLU A 612 -8.25 18.88 15.24
C GLU A 612 -8.92 18.14 16.42
N VAL A 613 -8.98 18.77 17.60
CA VAL A 613 -9.60 18.22 18.81
C VAL A 613 -11.13 18.31 18.74
N GLN A 614 -11.67 19.30 18.03
CA GLN A 614 -13.11 19.43 17.83
C GLN A 614 -13.69 18.31 16.96
N ASN A 615 -12.92 17.85 15.96
CA ASN A 615 -13.27 16.68 15.16
C ASN A 615 -13.32 15.39 15.99
N LEU A 616 -12.36 15.20 16.91
CA LEU A 616 -12.37 14.08 17.85
C LEU A 616 -13.50 14.20 18.89
N GLY A 617 -13.84 15.45 19.26
CA GLY A 617 -14.95 15.79 20.15
C GLY A 617 -16.31 15.26 19.65
N ARG A 618 -16.58 15.31 18.34
CA ARG A 618 -17.81 14.73 17.74
C ARG A 618 -17.93 13.22 17.97
N ALA A 619 -16.82 12.48 17.87
CA ALA A 619 -16.81 11.04 18.13
C ALA A 619 -16.98 10.73 19.63
N LEU A 620 -16.35 11.53 20.49
CA LEU A 620 -16.43 11.39 21.95
C LEU A 620 -17.79 11.78 22.55
N GLN A 621 -18.56 12.65 21.87
CA GLN A 621 -19.93 13.00 22.28
C GLN A 621 -20.90 11.82 22.24
N ARG A 622 -20.58 10.74 21.50
CA ARG A 622 -21.37 9.50 21.52
C ARG A 622 -21.26 8.74 22.85
N ILE A 623 -20.32 9.12 23.72
CA ILE A 623 -20.15 8.53 25.05
C ILE A 623 -20.93 9.39 26.07
N PRO A 624 -21.92 8.81 26.81
CA PRO A 624 -22.89 9.56 27.63
C PRO A 624 -22.28 10.53 28.66
N VAL A 625 -21.09 10.20 29.18
CA VAL A 625 -20.40 10.99 30.23
C VAL A 625 -19.60 12.15 29.63
N LEU A 626 -18.94 11.94 28.49
CA LEU A 626 -18.13 12.98 27.84
C LEU A 626 -18.98 14.03 27.11
N GLY A 627 -20.17 13.64 26.62
CA GLY A 627 -21.10 14.55 25.94
C GLY A 627 -21.60 15.72 26.79
N ARG A 628 -21.51 15.65 28.13
CA ARG A 628 -21.86 16.77 29.03
C ARG A 628 -20.79 17.86 29.12
N PHE A 629 -19.53 17.52 28.83
CA PHE A 629 -18.39 18.42 29.03
C PHE A 629 -17.77 18.94 27.73
N ILE A 630 -18.11 18.34 26.58
CA ILE A 630 -17.55 18.68 25.27
C ILE A 630 -18.62 19.29 24.37
N ARG A 631 -18.44 20.56 23.99
CA ARG A 631 -19.23 21.26 22.96
C ARG A 631 -18.30 21.59 21.77
N PRO A 632 -18.35 20.83 20.66
CA PRO A 632 -17.61 21.14 19.45
C PRO A 632 -18.21 22.40 18.79
N ASP A 633 -17.35 23.19 18.18
CA ASP A 633 -17.67 24.40 17.44
C ASP A 633 -17.83 24.00 15.96
N GLU A 634 -19.02 24.14 15.39
CA GLU A 634 -19.33 23.61 14.06
C GLU A 634 -18.57 24.35 12.94
N ASP A 635 -18.24 25.64 13.17
CA ASP A 635 -17.59 26.51 12.18
C ASP A 635 -16.09 26.20 11.96
N ARG A 636 -15.48 25.34 12.77
CA ARG A 636 -14.03 25.07 12.80
C ARG A 636 -13.63 23.64 12.47
N ALA A 637 -14.61 22.79 12.18
CA ALA A 637 -14.41 21.36 12.19
C ALA A 637 -14.28 20.81 10.75
N LEU A 638 -13.13 20.18 10.47
CA LEU A 638 -12.70 19.83 9.10
C LEU A 638 -13.56 18.71 8.48
N GLU A 639 -13.88 18.84 7.20
CA GLU A 639 -14.52 17.78 6.39
C GLU A 639 -13.52 16.67 6.08
N VAL A 640 -13.74 15.49 6.67
CA VAL A 640 -13.00 14.27 6.34
C VAL A 640 -13.90 13.46 5.43
N GLY A 641 -13.49 13.28 4.17
CA GLY A 641 -14.24 12.45 3.21
C GLY A 641 -14.45 11.03 3.75
N GLU A 642 -15.62 10.47 3.50
CA GLU A 642 -15.94 9.10 3.91
C GLU A 642 -15.05 8.10 3.15
N ALA A 643 -14.30 7.29 3.89
CA ALA A 643 -13.53 6.19 3.33
C ALA A 643 -14.47 5.02 2.98
N ASP A 644 -14.28 4.39 1.83
CA ASP A 644 -15.03 3.18 1.47
C ASP A 644 -14.71 2.08 2.50
N PRO A 645 -15.71 1.54 3.21
CA PRO A 645 -15.53 0.45 4.16
C PRO A 645 -14.83 -0.79 3.57
N ARG A 646 -14.89 -0.98 2.24
CA ARG A 646 -14.23 -2.08 1.52
C ARG A 646 -12.71 -1.93 1.49
N ASP A 647 -12.20 -0.73 1.26
CA ASP A 647 -10.75 -0.45 1.20
C ASP A 647 -10.12 -0.58 2.58
N VAL A 648 -10.84 -0.11 3.60
CA VAL A 648 -10.48 -0.27 5.01
C VAL A 648 -10.39 -1.77 5.35
N SER A 649 -11.43 -2.56 5.04
CA SER A 649 -11.45 -3.99 5.33
C SER A 649 -10.34 -4.77 4.59
N ASN A 650 -10.10 -4.49 3.31
CA ASN A 650 -9.04 -5.14 2.54
C ASN A 650 -7.65 -4.82 3.09
N GLN A 651 -7.41 -3.59 3.55
CA GLN A 651 -6.15 -3.21 4.17
C GLN A 651 -5.97 -3.91 5.52
N PHE A 652 -7.04 -4.07 6.31
CA PHE A 652 -7.01 -4.80 7.58
C PHE A 652 -6.85 -6.32 7.42
N LEU A 653 -7.32 -6.90 6.31
CA LEU A 653 -7.19 -8.32 5.98
C LEU A 653 -5.83 -8.66 5.36
N ALA A 654 -5.26 -7.74 4.58
CA ALA A 654 -3.93 -7.90 3.97
C ALA A 654 -2.78 -7.65 4.96
N SER A 655 -3.06 -7.04 6.12
CA SER A 655 -2.07 -6.73 7.13
C SER A 655 -2.26 -7.57 8.40
N ASP A 656 -1.65 -8.77 8.39
CA ASP A 656 -1.24 -9.43 9.64
C ASP A 656 -0.08 -8.61 10.23
N THR A 657 -0.43 -7.42 10.73
CA THR A 657 0.49 -6.33 11.08
C THR A 657 1.43 -6.70 12.22
N PHE A 658 1.13 -7.79 12.95
CA PHE A 658 1.83 -8.19 14.18
C PHE A 658 3.12 -8.96 13.97
N ASN A 659 3.28 -9.65 12.83
CA ASN A 659 4.45 -10.48 12.56
C ASN A 659 5.11 -10.16 11.22
N ALA A 660 4.54 -9.23 10.44
CA ALA A 660 5.02 -8.94 9.09
C ALA A 660 5.74 -7.60 8.98
N SER A 661 6.78 -7.56 8.14
CA SER A 661 7.36 -6.30 7.68
C SER A 661 6.26 -5.43 7.06
N PRO A 662 6.34 -4.09 7.17
CA PRO A 662 5.27 -3.23 6.68
C PRO A 662 5.03 -3.49 5.20
N VAL A 663 3.87 -4.08 4.89
CA VAL A 663 3.47 -4.36 3.52
C VAL A 663 3.22 -3.01 2.85
N PRO A 664 3.93 -2.70 1.74
CA PRO A 664 3.62 -1.56 0.90
C PRO A 664 2.10 -1.43 0.68
N PRO A 665 1.52 -0.21 0.67
CA PRO A 665 0.18 0.00 0.11
C PRO A 665 -0.02 -0.81 -1.16
N PRO A 666 -1.25 -1.30 -1.44
CA PRO A 666 -1.58 -1.63 -2.80
C PRO A 666 -1.27 -0.39 -3.64
N MET A 667 -0.29 -0.51 -4.52
CA MET A 667 0.02 0.57 -5.45
C MET A 667 -1.28 0.83 -6.22
N SER A 668 -1.62 2.11 -6.39
CA SER A 668 -2.59 2.51 -7.42
C SER A 668 -2.26 1.68 -8.65
N ALA A 669 -3.22 0.87 -9.11
CA ALA A 669 -3.07 0.03 -10.30
C ALA A 669 -2.49 0.93 -11.38
N GLY A 670 -1.21 0.71 -11.72
CA GLY A 670 -0.33 1.73 -12.33
C GLY A 670 -1.07 2.54 -13.37
N VAL A 671 -1.08 3.87 -13.20
CA VAL A 671 -1.94 4.81 -13.91
C VAL A 671 -3.31 4.18 -14.16
N VAL A 672 -4.23 4.32 -13.19
CA VAL A 672 -5.64 4.40 -13.57
C VAL A 672 -5.64 5.43 -14.68
N ARG A 673 -5.76 4.97 -15.92
CA ARG A 673 -6.06 5.83 -17.07
C ARG A 673 -7.30 6.54 -16.57
N GLY A 674 -7.13 7.78 -16.11
CA GLY A 674 -8.21 8.53 -15.47
C GLY A 674 -9.43 8.46 -16.38
N PRO A 675 -10.64 8.50 -15.81
CA PRO A 675 -11.86 7.92 -16.37
C PRO A 675 -11.83 8.00 -17.89
N ARG A 676 -11.96 6.84 -18.57
CA ARG A 676 -12.09 6.80 -20.03
C ARG A 676 -12.98 7.97 -20.43
N LEU A 677 -12.51 8.83 -21.33
CA LEU A 677 -13.34 9.93 -21.84
C LEU A 677 -14.60 9.27 -22.43
N VAL A 678 -15.69 9.34 -21.68
CA VAL A 678 -16.99 8.73 -21.99
C VAL A 678 -18.07 9.78 -21.74
N PRO A 679 -19.17 9.74 -22.50
CA PRO A 679 -20.33 10.60 -22.23
C PRO A 679 -20.77 10.51 -20.76
N GLY A 680 -21.00 11.66 -20.13
CA GLY A 680 -21.39 11.80 -18.73
C GLY A 680 -20.22 11.92 -17.74
N ALA A 681 -18.98 11.64 -18.14
CA ALA A 681 -17.82 11.79 -17.27
C ALA A 681 -17.55 13.27 -16.95
N SER A 682 -17.12 13.53 -15.72
CA SER A 682 -16.71 14.87 -15.28
C SER A 682 -15.19 15.00 -15.40
N VAL A 683 -14.71 16.13 -15.92
CA VAL A 683 -13.29 16.41 -16.23
C VAL A 683 -12.90 17.80 -15.70
N SER A 684 -11.61 18.02 -15.43
CA SER A 684 -11.09 19.27 -14.83
C SER A 684 -11.78 19.61 -13.51
N ASP A 685 -11.63 18.75 -12.49
CA ASP A 685 -12.29 18.86 -11.17
C ASP A 685 -13.81 19.00 -11.19
N GLY A 686 -14.44 18.48 -12.25
CA GLY A 686 -15.87 18.57 -12.44
C GLY A 686 -16.36 19.91 -12.97
N ARG A 687 -15.45 20.79 -13.41
CA ARG A 687 -15.81 22.00 -14.16
C ARG A 687 -16.57 21.66 -15.44
N PHE A 688 -16.21 20.59 -16.14
CA PHE A 688 -16.90 20.17 -17.36
C PHE A 688 -17.46 18.76 -17.25
N ARG A 689 -18.64 18.55 -17.84
CA ARG A 689 -19.28 17.25 -18.02
C ARG A 689 -19.34 16.90 -19.49
N LEU A 690 -18.67 15.82 -19.88
CA LEU A 690 -18.62 15.35 -21.26
C LEU A 690 -20.03 14.96 -21.74
N ILE A 691 -20.43 15.43 -22.92
CA ILE A 691 -21.74 15.12 -23.53
C ILE A 691 -21.53 14.12 -24.67
N ARG A 692 -20.66 14.45 -25.62
CA ARG A 692 -20.52 13.68 -26.87
C ARG A 692 -19.09 13.72 -27.40
N ASP A 693 -18.62 12.59 -27.89
CA ASP A 693 -17.33 12.45 -28.58
C ASP A 693 -17.48 12.88 -30.05
N HIS A 694 -16.58 13.74 -30.52
CA HIS A 694 -16.55 14.23 -31.91
C HIS A 694 -15.36 13.71 -32.71
N GLY A 695 -14.53 12.84 -32.11
CA GLY A 695 -13.44 12.13 -32.77
C GLY A 695 -12.06 12.56 -32.29
N ALA A 696 -11.02 12.22 -33.05
CA ALA A 696 -9.63 12.40 -32.65
C ALA A 696 -8.69 12.55 -33.86
N THR A 697 -7.55 13.19 -33.62
CA THR A 697 -6.39 13.23 -34.51
C THR A 697 -5.15 12.73 -33.77
N THR A 698 -4.03 12.59 -34.47
CA THR A 698 -2.74 12.23 -33.86
C THR A 698 -2.37 13.27 -32.82
N GLY A 699 -2.40 12.91 -31.54
CA GLY A 699 -2.07 13.80 -30.43
C GLY A 699 -3.21 14.70 -29.91
N ALA A 700 -4.45 14.59 -30.42
CA ALA A 700 -5.59 15.32 -29.83
C ALA A 700 -6.95 14.60 -29.97
N ARG A 701 -7.89 14.87 -29.05
CA ARG A 701 -9.26 14.32 -29.07
C ARG A 701 -10.32 15.39 -28.78
N PHE A 702 -11.44 15.36 -29.50
CA PHE A 702 -12.44 16.42 -29.54
C PHE A 702 -13.75 16.00 -28.86
N TRP A 703 -14.26 16.82 -27.95
CA TRP A 703 -15.45 16.53 -27.15
C TRP A 703 -16.36 17.74 -27.03
N GLN A 704 -17.67 17.52 -27.18
CA GLN A 704 -18.67 18.44 -26.68
C GLN A 704 -18.85 18.19 -25.18
N ALA A 705 -18.81 19.24 -24.37
CA ALA A 705 -19.03 19.19 -22.93
C ALA A 705 -19.96 20.31 -22.46
N ARG A 706 -20.45 20.18 -21.23
CA ARG A 706 -21.18 21.24 -20.51
C ARG A 706 -20.35 21.74 -19.36
N GLU A 707 -20.13 23.04 -19.27
CA GLU A 707 -19.55 23.64 -18.08
C GLU A 707 -20.59 23.62 -16.94
N VAL A 708 -20.23 23.06 -15.79
CA VAL A 708 -21.16 22.79 -14.68
C VAL A 708 -21.57 24.07 -13.96
N ALA A 709 -20.67 25.05 -13.86
CA ALA A 709 -20.94 26.32 -13.18
C ALA A 709 -21.89 27.21 -13.98
N THR A 710 -21.66 27.34 -15.29
CA THR A 710 -22.41 28.27 -16.17
C THR A 710 -23.56 27.58 -16.91
N GLY A 711 -23.52 26.24 -17.04
CA GLY A 711 -24.47 25.48 -17.84
C GLY A 711 -24.26 25.62 -19.36
N ARG A 712 -23.24 26.37 -19.80
CA ARG A 712 -22.90 26.60 -21.21
C ARG A 712 -22.32 25.33 -21.84
N ASP A 713 -22.65 25.08 -23.10
CA ASP A 713 -22.02 24.03 -23.88
C ASP A 713 -20.69 24.55 -24.46
N VAL A 714 -19.64 23.74 -24.36
CA VAL A 714 -18.27 24.09 -24.76
C VAL A 714 -17.65 22.97 -25.59
N ALA A 715 -16.72 23.37 -26.47
CA ALA A 715 -15.86 22.47 -27.20
C ALA A 715 -14.56 22.24 -26.42
N LEU A 716 -14.25 20.97 -26.12
CA LEU A 716 -13.04 20.56 -25.42
C LEU A 716 -12.11 19.79 -26.36
N THR A 717 -10.85 20.22 -26.42
CA THR A 717 -9.77 19.53 -27.15
C THR A 717 -8.72 19.04 -26.16
N PHE A 718 -8.66 17.72 -25.97
CA PHE A 718 -7.66 17.07 -25.14
C PHE A 718 -6.41 16.78 -25.95
N VAL A 719 -5.29 17.42 -25.63
CA VAL A 719 -4.00 17.24 -26.29
C VAL A 719 -3.15 16.24 -25.52
N ASP A 720 -2.68 15.20 -26.20
CA ASP A 720 -1.75 14.22 -25.66
C ASP A 720 -0.35 14.42 -26.25
N THR A 721 0.58 14.86 -25.41
CA THR A 721 1.99 15.13 -25.76
C THR A 721 2.90 13.92 -25.53
N THR A 722 2.35 12.81 -25.04
CA THR A 722 3.08 11.56 -24.74
C THR A 722 2.98 10.52 -25.85
N GLY A 723 2.20 10.80 -26.91
CA GLY A 723 1.60 9.79 -27.76
C GLY A 723 1.99 9.73 -29.25
N ALA A 724 3.18 10.19 -29.66
CA ALA A 724 3.75 9.77 -30.95
C ALA A 724 4.74 8.61 -30.69
N ALA A 725 4.43 7.41 -31.17
CA ALA A 725 5.33 6.26 -31.09
C ALA A 725 6.71 6.62 -31.69
N PRO A 726 7.82 6.44 -30.93
CA PRO A 726 8.41 5.11 -30.86
C PRO A 726 8.96 4.71 -29.47
N MET A 727 8.77 3.43 -29.09
CA MET A 727 9.53 2.55 -28.16
C MET A 727 10.01 3.04 -26.76
N ALA A 728 9.95 4.32 -26.42
CA ALA A 728 10.27 4.87 -25.11
C ALA A 728 9.30 6.03 -24.78
N PRO A 729 8.64 6.02 -23.61
CA PRO A 729 7.78 7.13 -23.21
C PRO A 729 8.59 8.42 -23.08
N ALA A 730 8.10 9.52 -23.64
CA ALA A 730 8.70 10.84 -23.51
C ALA A 730 8.85 11.21 -22.03
N THR A 731 9.98 11.84 -21.66
CA THR A 731 10.18 12.26 -20.28
C THR A 731 9.14 13.31 -19.88
N PRO A 732 8.71 13.40 -18.60
CA PRO A 732 7.74 14.41 -18.15
C PRO A 732 8.14 15.84 -18.52
N ARG A 733 9.45 16.13 -18.55
CA ARG A 733 10.00 17.42 -18.99
C ARG A 733 9.73 17.68 -20.47
N GLU A 734 9.93 16.69 -21.32
CA GLU A 734 9.71 16.82 -22.76
C GLU A 734 8.22 16.96 -23.09
N ALA A 735 7.36 16.21 -22.39
CA ALA A 735 5.91 16.33 -22.50
C ALA A 735 5.41 17.74 -22.08
N ALA A 736 5.93 18.27 -20.97
CA ALA A 736 5.60 19.62 -20.51
C ALA A 736 6.08 20.72 -21.48
N LEU A 737 7.27 20.58 -22.07
CA LEU A 737 7.78 21.50 -23.09
C LEU A 737 6.90 21.49 -24.34
N LYS A 738 6.47 20.30 -24.79
CA LYS A 738 5.54 20.16 -25.93
C LYS A 738 4.18 20.78 -25.61
N ALA A 739 3.64 20.57 -24.40
CA ALA A 739 2.38 21.15 -23.96
C ALA A 739 2.44 22.69 -23.91
N ALA A 740 3.53 23.25 -23.37
CA ALA A 740 3.77 24.69 -23.37
C ALA A 740 3.91 25.26 -24.79
N GLY A 741 4.54 24.51 -25.71
CA GLY A 741 4.63 24.88 -27.12
C GLY A 741 3.27 24.91 -27.83
N VAL A 742 2.38 23.96 -27.54
CA VAL A 742 0.99 23.96 -28.02
C VAL A 742 0.22 25.15 -27.45
N ALA A 743 0.32 25.40 -26.14
CA ALA A 743 -0.35 26.54 -25.51
C ALA A 743 0.11 27.89 -26.11
N ARG A 744 1.41 28.07 -26.31
CA ARG A 744 1.98 29.30 -26.90
C ARG A 744 1.48 29.55 -28.32
N ARG A 745 1.46 28.53 -29.18
CA ARG A 745 1.02 28.69 -30.58
C ARG A 745 -0.48 28.87 -30.69
N THR A 746 -1.26 28.13 -29.90
CA THR A 746 -2.71 28.28 -29.86
C THR A 746 -3.11 29.68 -29.37
N ARG A 747 -2.41 30.25 -28.37
CA ARG A 747 -2.59 31.67 -27.98
C ARG A 747 -2.16 32.67 -29.06
N LYS A 748 -1.14 32.35 -29.87
CA LYS A 748 -0.73 33.22 -30.99
C LYS A 748 -1.83 33.26 -32.06
N MET A 749 -2.45 32.12 -32.36
CA MET A 749 -3.59 32.01 -33.28
C MET A 749 -4.84 32.73 -32.74
N ASP A 750 -5.16 32.55 -31.45
CA ASP A 750 -6.32 33.19 -30.80
C ASP A 750 -6.27 34.73 -30.88
N LYS A 751 -5.08 35.32 -30.74
CA LYS A 751 -4.87 36.78 -30.86
C LYS A 751 -5.22 37.39 -32.21
N LEU A 752 -5.35 36.58 -33.27
CA LEU A 752 -5.73 37.06 -34.59
C LEU A 752 -7.24 37.29 -34.73
N HIS A 753 -8.05 36.80 -33.77
CA HIS A 753 -9.50 36.99 -33.70
C HIS A 753 -10.20 36.65 -35.03
N LEU A 754 -9.83 35.48 -35.58
CA LEU A 754 -10.26 35.05 -36.91
C LEU A 754 -11.75 34.68 -36.92
N PRO A 755 -12.57 35.23 -37.84
CA PRO A 755 -14.02 35.01 -37.86
C PRO A 755 -14.46 33.54 -37.98
N ALA A 756 -13.63 32.71 -38.64
CA ALA A 756 -13.92 31.30 -38.85
C ALA A 756 -13.38 30.37 -37.74
N VAL A 757 -12.99 30.90 -36.59
CA VAL A 757 -12.49 30.13 -35.43
C VAL A 757 -13.44 30.29 -34.25
N ALA A 758 -13.63 29.24 -33.44
CA ALA A 758 -14.44 29.32 -32.23
C ALA A 758 -13.84 30.32 -31.22
N GLU A 759 -14.71 31.11 -30.61
CA GLU A 759 -14.35 32.19 -29.68
C GLU A 759 -14.06 31.66 -28.25
N ASN A 760 -13.58 32.55 -27.38
CA ASN A 760 -13.34 32.29 -25.96
C ASN A 760 -12.37 31.11 -25.69
N ILE A 761 -11.21 31.14 -26.34
CA ILE A 761 -10.22 30.06 -26.23
C ILE A 761 -9.48 30.15 -24.88
N GLU A 762 -9.73 29.18 -24.00
CA GLU A 762 -9.02 29.01 -22.74
C GLU A 762 -8.13 27.76 -22.80
N ILE A 763 -6.89 27.86 -22.28
CA ILE A 763 -5.95 26.75 -22.29
C ILE A 763 -5.62 26.37 -20.85
N LEU A 764 -6.06 25.17 -20.47
CA LEU A 764 -5.87 24.57 -19.16
C LEU A 764 -4.77 23.51 -19.19
N SER A 765 -4.08 23.34 -18.08
CA SER A 765 -3.18 22.20 -17.89
C SER A 765 -4.01 20.92 -17.74
N TYR A 766 -3.65 19.87 -18.48
CA TYR A 766 -4.35 18.58 -18.37
C TYR A 766 -3.37 17.41 -18.46
N ARG A 767 -3.14 16.75 -17.32
CA ARG A 767 -2.18 15.64 -17.17
C ARG A 767 -0.80 16.03 -17.69
N SER A 768 -0.23 15.26 -18.61
CA SER A 768 1.04 15.52 -19.29
C SER A 768 0.91 16.45 -20.52
N GLY A 769 -0.32 16.82 -20.91
CA GLY A 769 -0.62 17.62 -22.09
C GLY A 769 -1.38 18.91 -21.78
N ALA A 770 -2.30 19.30 -22.65
CA ALA A 770 -3.10 20.51 -22.52
C ALA A 770 -4.59 20.21 -22.81
N LEU A 771 -5.48 20.98 -22.18
CA LEU A 771 -6.90 20.99 -22.48
C LEU A 771 -7.24 22.37 -23.03
N VAL A 772 -7.65 22.44 -24.29
CA VAL A 772 -8.15 23.68 -24.90
C VAL A 772 -9.67 23.67 -24.81
N VAL A 773 -10.24 24.76 -24.31
CA VAL A 773 -11.67 25.02 -24.17
C VAL A 773 -12.02 26.14 -25.13
N ALA A 774 -13.08 25.99 -25.90
CA ALA A 774 -13.63 27.05 -26.76
C ALA A 774 -15.16 27.00 -26.71
N ASP A 775 -15.81 28.07 -27.16
CA ASP A 775 -17.27 28.11 -27.26
C ASP A 775 -17.78 27.06 -28.25
N TRP A 776 -18.93 26.46 -27.92
CA TRP A 776 -19.55 25.46 -28.78
C TRP A 776 -20.15 26.10 -30.03
N VAL A 777 -19.68 25.68 -31.20
CA VAL A 777 -20.27 26.06 -32.49
C VAL A 777 -21.52 25.19 -32.74
N GLU A 778 -22.70 25.82 -32.66
CA GLU A 778 -23.98 25.18 -32.99
C GLU A 778 -24.06 24.79 -34.48
N GLY A 779 -25.03 23.96 -34.88
CA GLY A 779 -25.13 23.45 -36.25
C GLY A 779 -24.58 22.03 -36.47
N SER A 780 -24.10 21.74 -37.69
CA SER A 780 -23.82 20.38 -38.19
C SER A 780 -22.33 20.14 -38.45
N SER A 781 -21.83 18.90 -38.34
CA SER A 781 -20.44 18.63 -38.75
C SER A 781 -20.34 18.59 -40.28
N VAL A 782 -19.21 19.04 -40.84
CA VAL A 782 -18.98 19.01 -42.30
C VAL A 782 -19.21 17.60 -42.88
N LYS A 783 -18.82 16.58 -42.13
CA LYS A 783 -19.08 15.16 -42.46
C LYS A 783 -20.57 14.83 -42.53
N ALA A 784 -21.36 15.25 -41.53
CA ALA A 784 -22.79 14.96 -41.51
C ALA A 784 -23.54 15.63 -42.66
N VAL A 785 -23.10 16.83 -43.06
CA VAL A 785 -23.69 17.57 -44.20
C VAL A 785 -23.41 16.85 -45.51
N ALA A 786 -22.17 16.44 -45.77
CA ALA A 786 -21.83 15.68 -46.97
C ALA A 786 -22.52 14.30 -47.04
N GLU A 787 -22.67 13.62 -45.89
CA GLU A 787 -23.31 12.30 -45.80
C GLU A 787 -24.84 12.37 -45.69
N SER A 788 -25.44 13.56 -45.65
CA SER A 788 -26.89 13.74 -45.51
C SER A 788 -27.69 13.18 -46.69
N GLY A 789 -27.04 12.94 -47.84
CA GLY A 789 -27.67 12.51 -49.08
C GLY A 789 -28.52 13.59 -49.75
N GLN A 790 -28.53 14.81 -49.20
CA GLN A 790 -29.17 15.97 -49.80
C GLN A 790 -28.26 16.55 -50.89
N THR A 791 -28.87 16.99 -51.99
CA THR A 791 -28.17 17.79 -52.99
C THR A 791 -27.86 19.15 -52.36
N LEU A 792 -26.60 19.60 -52.47
CA LEU A 792 -26.14 20.89 -51.92
C LEU A 792 -26.05 21.91 -53.06
N HIS A 793 -26.29 23.19 -52.75
CA HIS A 793 -26.11 24.27 -53.73
C HIS A 793 -24.63 24.65 -53.86
N THR A 794 -24.15 24.81 -55.09
CA THR A 794 -22.79 25.30 -55.39
C THR A 794 -22.49 26.60 -54.65
N GLU A 795 -23.36 27.61 -54.79
CA GLU A 795 -23.17 28.93 -54.18
C GLU A 795 -23.12 28.85 -52.64
N ALA A 796 -23.88 27.92 -52.04
CA ALA A 796 -23.91 27.72 -50.59
C ALA A 796 -22.63 27.06 -50.09
N VAL A 797 -22.12 26.04 -50.79
CA VAL A 797 -20.85 25.37 -50.46
C VAL A 797 -19.67 26.34 -50.59
N ALA A 798 -19.66 27.16 -51.66
CA ALA A 798 -18.63 28.17 -51.88
C ALA A 798 -18.63 29.25 -50.78
N ASN A 799 -19.82 29.80 -50.46
CA ASN A 799 -19.99 30.77 -49.38
C ASN A 799 -19.65 30.20 -48.00
N ALA A 800 -19.92 28.92 -47.77
CA ALA A 800 -19.62 28.26 -46.49
C ALA A 800 -18.10 28.17 -46.24
N LEU A 801 -17.31 27.91 -47.28
CA LEU A 801 -15.86 27.70 -47.17
C LEU A 801 -15.04 28.99 -47.29
N ALA A 802 -15.59 30.05 -47.88
CA ALA A 802 -14.86 31.31 -48.08
C ALA A 802 -14.30 31.94 -46.78
N PRO A 803 -15.06 32.02 -45.66
CA PRO A 803 -14.52 32.56 -44.40
C PRO A 803 -13.37 31.74 -43.82
N LEU A 804 -13.41 30.41 -43.99
CA LEU A 804 -12.33 29.54 -43.54
C LEU A 804 -11.06 29.74 -44.38
N ALA A 805 -11.20 29.90 -45.70
CA ALA A 805 -10.08 30.21 -46.59
C ALA A 805 -9.44 31.57 -46.24
N GLY A 806 -10.26 32.59 -45.96
CA GLY A 806 -9.80 33.90 -45.49
C GLY A 806 -9.09 33.83 -44.13
N ALA A 807 -9.61 33.05 -43.18
CA ALA A 807 -8.95 32.83 -41.90
C ALA A 807 -7.61 32.11 -42.04
N MET A 808 -7.50 31.14 -42.95
CA MET A 808 -6.23 30.48 -43.28
C MET A 808 -5.22 31.45 -43.89
N ALA A 809 -5.66 32.29 -44.84
CA ALA A 809 -4.83 33.32 -45.45
C ALA A 809 -4.29 34.30 -44.39
N ALA A 810 -5.17 34.87 -43.56
CA ALA A 810 -4.79 35.82 -42.52
C ALA A 810 -3.86 35.20 -41.46
N ALA A 811 -4.08 33.93 -41.10
CA ALA A 811 -3.18 33.22 -40.17
C ALA A 811 -1.77 33.05 -40.77
N HIS A 812 -1.70 32.64 -42.03
CA HIS A 812 -0.42 32.38 -42.70
C HIS A 812 0.35 33.66 -43.05
N GLU A 813 -0.33 34.77 -43.37
CA GLU A 813 0.27 36.10 -43.53
C GLU A 813 1.05 36.54 -42.26
N GLU A 814 0.59 36.13 -41.07
CA GLU A 814 1.22 36.40 -39.77
C GLU A 814 2.21 35.29 -39.31
N ASP A 815 2.55 34.37 -40.21
CA ASP A 815 3.42 33.21 -39.97
C ASP A 815 2.92 32.37 -38.78
N VAL A 816 1.61 32.09 -38.77
CA VAL A 816 0.92 31.23 -37.80
C VAL A 816 0.10 30.18 -38.54
N PRO A 817 0.37 28.87 -38.39
CA PRO A 817 -0.54 27.87 -38.92
C PRO A 817 -1.87 27.92 -38.16
N LEU A 818 -2.97 27.70 -38.87
CA LEU A 818 -4.31 27.68 -38.27
C LEU A 818 -4.48 26.46 -37.35
N GLY A 819 -3.74 25.38 -37.61
CA GLY A 819 -3.80 24.13 -36.84
C GLY A 819 -4.92 23.19 -37.30
N LEU A 820 -5.33 23.34 -38.57
CA LEU A 820 -6.34 22.51 -39.20
C LEU A 820 -5.71 21.19 -39.61
N ASP A 821 -5.73 20.23 -38.69
CA ASP A 821 -5.10 18.91 -38.91
C ASP A 821 -6.11 17.81 -39.29
N ASN A 822 -7.40 18.06 -39.09
CA ASN A 822 -8.43 17.06 -39.34
C ASN A 822 -9.81 17.70 -39.58
N ARG A 823 -10.53 17.20 -40.58
CA ARG A 823 -11.93 17.57 -40.89
C ARG A 823 -12.91 17.45 -39.71
N GLN A 824 -12.61 16.62 -38.71
CA GLN A 824 -13.45 16.48 -37.51
C GLN A 824 -13.44 17.73 -36.62
N GLN A 825 -12.48 18.64 -36.81
CA GLN A 825 -12.44 19.93 -36.12
C GLN A 825 -13.43 20.95 -36.71
N LEU A 826 -13.95 20.70 -37.92
CA LEU A 826 -14.80 21.64 -38.66
C LEU A 826 -16.30 21.37 -38.45
N ARG A 827 -17.06 22.47 -38.29
CA ARG A 827 -18.52 22.46 -38.17
C ARG A 827 -19.11 23.59 -39.02
N ILE A 828 -20.30 23.37 -39.54
CA ILE A 828 -21.10 24.37 -40.25
C ILE A 828 -22.07 24.95 -39.24
N ASP A 829 -21.95 26.25 -38.98
CA ASP A 829 -22.84 26.96 -38.09
C ASP A 829 -24.25 27.13 -38.69
N HIS A 830 -25.17 27.71 -37.91
CA HIS A 830 -26.53 27.97 -38.36
C HIS A 830 -26.63 29.06 -39.46
N GLU A 831 -25.59 29.88 -39.61
CA GLU A 831 -25.47 30.89 -40.66
C GLU A 831 -25.01 30.27 -41.99
N GLY A 832 -24.50 29.03 -41.95
CA GLY A 832 -24.03 28.27 -43.11
C GLY A 832 -22.54 28.43 -43.36
N HIS A 833 -21.76 28.94 -42.40
CA HIS A 833 -20.32 29.12 -42.50
C HIS A 833 -19.56 27.95 -41.85
N VAL A 834 -18.46 27.53 -42.48
CA VAL A 834 -17.56 26.53 -41.90
C VAL A 834 -16.65 27.20 -40.87
N ARG A 835 -16.76 26.77 -39.62
CA ARG A 835 -15.91 27.20 -38.51
C ARG A 835 -15.02 26.08 -37.96
N LEU A 836 -13.83 26.45 -37.52
CA LEU A 836 -12.94 25.63 -36.70
C LEU A 836 -13.48 25.57 -35.26
N ALA A 837 -14.26 24.55 -34.97
CA ALA A 837 -14.94 24.39 -33.70
C ALA A 837 -14.06 23.84 -32.57
N PHE A 838 -12.95 23.21 -32.92
CA PHE A 838 -11.99 22.63 -31.96
C PHE A 838 -10.59 23.21 -32.21
N PRO A 839 -10.36 24.50 -31.87
CA PRO A 839 -9.09 25.16 -32.18
C PRO A 839 -7.95 24.58 -31.36
N VAL A 840 -6.85 24.20 -32.01
CA VAL A 840 -5.59 23.80 -31.38
C VAL A 840 -4.47 23.84 -32.40
N VAL A 841 -3.28 24.36 -32.02
CA VAL A 841 -2.10 24.35 -32.90
C VAL A 841 -1.08 23.32 -32.41
N LEU A 842 -1.09 22.13 -33.02
CA LEU A 842 -0.24 20.99 -32.66
C LEU A 842 1.24 21.16 -33.09
N PRO A 843 2.19 20.39 -32.50
CA PRO A 843 3.62 20.42 -32.85
C PRO A 843 3.89 20.37 -34.34
N ASP A 844 3.15 19.51 -35.04
CA ASP A 844 3.37 19.19 -36.44
C ASP A 844 2.50 20.04 -37.40
N ALA A 845 1.77 21.03 -36.88
CA ALA A 845 0.94 21.92 -37.68
C ALA A 845 1.80 22.79 -38.62
N THR A 846 1.52 22.72 -39.92
CA THR A 846 2.21 23.44 -40.99
C THR A 846 1.21 24.01 -42.01
N PRO A 847 1.61 25.00 -42.83
CA PRO A 847 0.75 25.47 -43.92
C PRO A 847 0.31 24.37 -44.90
N ALA A 848 1.18 23.37 -45.12
CA ALA A 848 0.87 22.22 -45.98
C ALA A 848 -0.22 21.31 -45.38
N THR A 849 -0.18 21.06 -44.06
CA THR A 849 -1.21 20.26 -43.38
C THR A 849 -2.55 20.99 -43.33
N ASP A 850 -2.54 22.32 -43.15
CA ASP A 850 -3.75 23.14 -43.23
C ASP A 850 -4.37 23.06 -44.65
N ALA A 851 -3.55 23.19 -45.71
CA ALA A 851 -3.98 23.07 -47.10
C ALA A 851 -4.56 21.68 -47.43
N GLU A 852 -3.90 20.60 -46.98
CA GLU A 852 -4.36 19.22 -47.19
C GLU A 852 -5.72 18.97 -46.53
N SER A 853 -5.89 19.42 -45.29
CA SER A 853 -7.14 19.30 -44.55
C SER A 853 -8.27 20.14 -45.16
N PHE A 854 -7.96 21.35 -45.63
CA PHE A 854 -8.91 22.20 -46.35
C PHE A 854 -9.35 21.57 -47.68
N ALA A 855 -8.42 21.05 -48.47
CA ALA A 855 -8.70 20.32 -49.71
C ALA A 855 -9.59 19.09 -49.47
N SER A 856 -9.36 18.39 -48.35
CA SER A 856 -10.19 17.26 -47.93
C SER A 856 -11.62 17.69 -47.59
N ALA A 857 -11.79 18.80 -46.87
CA ALA A 857 -13.09 19.35 -46.54
C ALA A 857 -13.86 19.82 -47.79
N LEU A 858 -13.17 20.52 -48.70
CA LEU A 858 -13.72 20.94 -50.00
C LEU A 858 -14.18 19.74 -50.82
N THR A 859 -13.32 18.74 -51.03
CA THR A 859 -13.64 17.51 -51.79
C THR A 859 -14.84 16.76 -51.21
N LEU A 860 -14.97 16.76 -49.88
CA LEU A 860 -16.06 16.08 -49.19
C LEU A 860 -17.40 16.78 -49.44
N LEU A 861 -17.44 18.12 -49.37
CA LEU A 861 -18.65 18.90 -49.63
C LEU A 861 -19.02 18.95 -51.13
N THR A 862 -18.04 18.87 -52.03
CA THR A 862 -18.27 18.86 -53.49
C THR A 862 -18.64 17.48 -54.05
N SER A 863 -18.45 16.41 -53.28
CA SER A 863 -18.69 15.02 -53.75
C SER A 863 -20.09 14.75 -54.31
N ASN A 864 -21.11 15.53 -53.90
CA ASN A 864 -22.50 15.43 -54.34
C ASN A 864 -22.99 16.70 -55.09
N VAL A 865 -22.07 17.55 -55.56
CA VAL A 865 -22.36 18.80 -56.29
C VAL A 865 -21.69 18.74 -57.66
N SER A 866 -22.46 18.97 -58.73
CA SER A 866 -21.91 19.05 -60.09
C SER A 866 -21.76 20.52 -60.47
N SER A 867 -20.54 21.05 -60.47
CA SER A 867 -20.28 22.45 -60.80
C SER A 867 -18.87 22.69 -61.34
N ASP A 868 -18.79 23.21 -62.56
CA ASP A 868 -17.52 23.57 -63.22
C ASP A 868 -16.72 24.59 -62.39
N ASP A 869 -17.39 25.53 -61.71
CA ASP A 869 -16.74 26.56 -60.88
C ASP A 869 -16.03 25.98 -59.63
N LEU A 870 -16.64 24.99 -58.95
CA LEU A 870 -16.05 24.34 -57.78
C LEU A 870 -14.98 23.31 -58.18
N ASP A 871 -15.07 22.76 -59.39
CA ASP A 871 -14.04 21.88 -59.95
C ASP A 871 -12.73 22.65 -60.18
N ASP A 872 -12.80 23.90 -60.66
CA ASP A 872 -11.63 24.78 -60.78
C ASP A 872 -11.01 25.13 -59.42
N VAL A 873 -11.82 25.50 -58.42
CA VAL A 873 -11.34 25.75 -57.04
C VAL A 873 -10.70 24.50 -56.45
N THR A 874 -11.30 23.32 -56.68
CA THR A 874 -10.75 22.04 -56.22
C THR A 874 -9.42 21.72 -56.90
N ALA A 875 -9.29 22.00 -58.20
CA ALA A 875 -8.03 21.83 -58.94
C ALA A 875 -6.93 22.76 -58.43
N ARG A 876 -7.24 24.05 -58.19
CA ARG A 876 -6.29 25.03 -57.62
C ARG A 876 -5.84 24.63 -56.22
N THR A 877 -6.77 24.21 -55.36
CA THR A 877 -6.47 23.78 -54.00
C THR A 877 -5.59 22.52 -54.01
N ARG A 878 -5.85 21.56 -54.90
CA ARG A 878 -5.00 20.35 -55.05
C ARG A 878 -3.60 20.68 -55.58
N ALA A 879 -3.49 21.61 -56.54
CA ALA A 879 -2.19 22.08 -57.03
C ALA A 879 -1.34 22.75 -55.93
N LEU A 880 -1.99 23.42 -54.96
CA LEU A 880 -1.31 23.99 -53.79
C LEU A 880 -0.79 22.92 -52.83
N VAL A 881 -1.53 21.82 -52.65
CA VAL A 881 -1.11 20.67 -51.83
C VAL A 881 0.05 19.91 -52.48
N ASP A 882 0.05 19.80 -53.81
CA ASP A 882 1.11 19.10 -54.58
C ASP A 882 2.38 19.95 -54.79
N ALA A 883 2.40 21.22 -54.36
CA ALA A 883 3.54 22.12 -54.50
C ALA A 883 4.63 21.84 -53.45
N ASP A 884 5.91 21.96 -53.85
CA ASP A 884 7.06 21.78 -52.94
C ASP A 884 7.10 22.80 -51.79
N ALA A 885 6.47 23.96 -51.98
CA ALA A 885 6.28 25.00 -50.96
C ALA A 885 4.94 25.70 -51.17
N VAL A 886 4.18 25.86 -50.08
CA VAL A 886 2.87 26.54 -50.10
C VAL A 886 3.09 28.05 -50.13
N ASP A 887 2.67 28.69 -51.22
CA ASP A 887 2.66 30.16 -51.35
C ASP A 887 1.52 30.73 -50.50
N GLN A 888 1.85 31.62 -49.56
CA GLN A 888 0.86 32.24 -48.66
C GLN A 888 -0.18 33.06 -49.44
N ALA A 889 0.22 33.67 -50.56
CA ALA A 889 -0.70 34.42 -51.43
C ALA A 889 -1.74 33.50 -52.11
N ALA A 890 -1.45 32.20 -52.24
CA ALA A 890 -2.38 31.26 -52.88
C ALA A 890 -3.65 31.01 -52.06
N PHE A 891 -3.62 31.17 -50.72
CA PHE A 891 -4.83 31.08 -49.90
C PHE A 891 -5.80 32.25 -50.14
N ARG A 892 -5.27 33.45 -50.40
CA ARG A 892 -6.07 34.61 -50.83
C ARG A 892 -6.70 34.39 -52.21
N ASP A 893 -5.97 33.76 -53.13
CA ASP A 893 -6.51 33.42 -54.45
C ASP A 893 -7.63 32.38 -54.35
N ILE A 894 -7.53 31.41 -53.43
CA ILE A 894 -8.58 30.43 -53.14
C ILE A 894 -9.80 31.10 -52.49
N GLU A 895 -9.60 32.00 -51.53
CA GLU A 895 -10.68 32.81 -50.93
C GLU A 895 -11.44 33.58 -52.02
N ARG A 896 -10.72 34.28 -52.89
CA ARG A 896 -11.30 35.06 -54.00
C ARG A 896 -12.11 34.17 -54.95
N ALA A 897 -11.55 33.02 -55.34
CA ALA A 897 -12.24 32.08 -56.22
C ALA A 897 -13.52 31.48 -55.58
N LEU A 898 -13.54 31.29 -54.25
CA LEU A 898 -14.73 30.87 -53.52
C LEU A 898 -15.81 31.95 -53.48
N TYR A 899 -15.46 33.23 -53.30
CA TYR A 899 -16.43 34.33 -53.39
C TYR A 899 -17.00 34.48 -54.82
N GLU A 900 -16.17 34.31 -55.84
CA GLU A 900 -16.61 34.30 -57.24
C GLU A 900 -17.56 33.14 -57.52
N ALA A 901 -17.24 31.92 -57.09
CA ALA A 901 -18.10 30.73 -57.21
C ALA A 901 -19.40 30.85 -56.37
N ALA A 902 -19.37 31.62 -55.28
CA ALA A 902 -20.55 31.97 -54.48
C ALA A 902 -21.40 33.08 -55.12
N ASN A 903 -20.90 33.72 -56.19
CA ASN A 903 -21.50 34.90 -56.81
C ASN A 903 -21.71 36.05 -55.80
N LEU A 904 -20.72 36.23 -54.92
CA LEU A 904 -20.69 37.24 -53.87
C LEU A 904 -19.59 38.27 -54.18
N PRO A 905 -19.73 39.52 -53.69
CA PRO A 905 -18.67 40.51 -53.79
C PRO A 905 -17.41 40.01 -53.08
N VAL A 906 -16.26 40.03 -53.76
CA VAL A 906 -14.98 39.74 -53.15
C VAL A 906 -14.68 40.83 -52.11
N PRO A 907 -14.28 40.49 -50.86
CA PRO A 907 -13.84 41.47 -49.88
C PRO A 907 -12.68 42.33 -50.45
N ASN A 908 -12.84 43.66 -50.46
CA ASN A 908 -11.84 44.58 -50.99
C ASN A 908 -10.57 44.62 -50.12
N GLU A 909 -9.38 44.52 -50.73
CA GLU A 909 -8.08 44.67 -50.03
C GLU A 909 -7.86 46.07 -49.42
N ASP A 910 -8.60 47.09 -49.87
CA ASP A 910 -8.43 48.50 -49.47
C ASP A 910 -9.57 49.08 -48.60
N ALA A 911 -10.53 48.26 -48.15
CA ALA A 911 -11.58 48.75 -47.25
C ALA A 911 -11.09 48.72 -45.79
N PRO A 912 -11.12 49.83 -45.03
CA PRO A 912 -10.82 49.81 -43.61
C PRO A 912 -11.81 48.87 -42.89
N THR A 913 -11.28 47.98 -42.06
CA THR A 913 -11.95 46.91 -41.31
C THR A 913 -13.07 47.34 -40.34
N ASP A 914 -13.49 48.60 -40.38
CA ASP A 914 -14.49 49.21 -39.47
C ASP A 914 -15.94 49.14 -39.97
N GLU A 915 -16.23 48.69 -41.19
CA GLU A 915 -17.60 48.60 -41.74
C GLU A 915 -18.20 47.17 -41.73
N ILE A 916 -17.88 46.37 -40.71
CA ILE A 916 -18.72 45.21 -40.35
C ILE A 916 -19.57 45.65 -39.15
N PRO A 917 -20.92 45.65 -39.24
CA PRO A 917 -21.76 46.11 -38.15
C PRO A 917 -21.73 45.09 -37.00
N VAL A 918 -20.86 45.32 -36.02
CA VAL A 918 -20.86 44.60 -34.75
C VAL A 918 -21.61 45.43 -33.72
N VAL A 919 -22.62 44.80 -33.13
CA VAL A 919 -23.51 45.29 -32.08
C VAL A 919 -22.73 45.62 -30.80
N GLU A 920 -23.11 46.72 -30.14
CA GLU A 920 -22.58 47.19 -28.84
C GLU A 920 -22.56 46.10 -27.76
N ILE A 921 -21.43 45.94 -27.07
CA ILE A 921 -21.38 45.39 -25.71
C ILE A 921 -20.53 46.30 -24.80
N TYR A 922 -21.04 46.38 -23.58
CA TYR A 922 -20.82 47.31 -22.47
C TYR A 922 -19.39 47.37 -21.88
N GLU A 923 -19.14 48.54 -21.27
CA GLU A 923 -18.09 48.97 -20.33
C GLU A 923 -16.94 48.00 -19.96
N PRO A 924 -15.67 48.47 -20.07
CA PRO A 924 -14.53 47.72 -19.57
C PRO A 924 -14.53 47.69 -18.03
N VAL A 925 -14.65 46.51 -17.45
CA VAL A 925 -14.34 46.28 -16.04
C VAL A 925 -12.83 46.42 -15.86
N GLU A 926 -12.40 47.27 -14.92
CA GLU A 926 -11.00 47.46 -14.57
C GLU A 926 -10.30 46.11 -14.32
N PRO A 927 -9.09 45.89 -14.85
CA PRO A 927 -8.33 44.69 -14.54
C PRO A 927 -8.01 44.68 -13.04
N VAL A 928 -8.52 43.67 -12.33
CA VAL A 928 -7.99 43.31 -11.01
C VAL A 928 -6.52 42.96 -11.22
N ALA A 929 -5.63 43.72 -10.60
CA ALA A 929 -4.20 43.50 -10.66
C ALA A 929 -3.87 42.08 -10.18
N GLU A 930 -3.56 41.20 -11.12
CA GLU A 930 -3.03 39.87 -10.86
C GLU A 930 -1.69 40.05 -10.13
N HIS A 931 -1.58 39.48 -8.92
CA HIS A 931 -0.29 39.32 -8.26
C HIS A 931 0.57 38.43 -9.15
N VAL A 932 1.50 39.05 -9.88
CA VAL A 932 2.58 38.34 -10.53
C VAL A 932 3.47 37.81 -9.41
N GLU A 933 3.26 36.55 -9.04
CA GLU A 933 4.21 35.80 -8.21
C GLU A 933 5.58 35.81 -8.90
N ASP A 934 6.60 36.10 -8.10
CA ASP A 934 7.99 36.25 -8.52
C ASP A 934 8.42 34.96 -9.25
N PRO A 935 8.91 35.02 -10.51
CA PRO A 935 9.37 33.84 -11.25
C PRO A 935 10.49 33.05 -10.56
N ASP A 936 11.11 33.60 -9.52
CA ASP A 936 12.05 32.89 -8.65
C ASP A 936 11.39 32.05 -7.53
N GLU A 937 10.10 32.26 -7.21
CA GLU A 937 9.31 31.37 -6.31
C GLU A 937 8.82 30.08 -7.02
N LEU A 938 8.66 30.11 -8.36
CA LEU A 938 8.33 28.93 -9.18
C LEU A 938 9.47 27.89 -9.29
N ARG A 939 10.64 28.16 -8.71
CA ARG A 939 11.77 27.20 -8.65
C ARG A 939 11.53 26.03 -7.68
N GLY A 940 10.39 26.00 -6.99
CA GLY A 940 9.95 24.93 -6.09
C GLY A 940 8.97 23.91 -6.68
N GLY A 941 8.64 23.98 -7.97
CA GLY A 941 7.63 23.12 -8.62
C GLY A 941 8.20 21.96 -9.43
N PHE A 942 7.41 20.88 -9.51
CA PHE A 942 7.54 19.65 -10.30
C PHE A 942 8.71 19.57 -11.32
N GLY A 943 9.63 18.64 -11.08
CA GLY A 943 10.70 18.27 -12.03
C GLY A 943 12.08 18.91 -11.78
N GLY A 944 12.21 19.78 -10.78
CA GLY A 944 13.41 20.59 -10.57
C GLY A 944 14.71 19.83 -10.28
N ARG A 945 14.70 18.66 -9.63
CA ARG A 945 15.93 17.89 -9.37
C ARG A 945 15.64 16.40 -9.20
N THR A 946 15.70 15.62 -10.29
CA THR A 946 15.92 14.17 -10.16
C THR A 946 17.26 13.96 -9.46
N MET A 947 17.23 13.41 -8.25
CA MET A 947 18.46 13.15 -7.51
C MET A 947 19.23 12.03 -8.20
N GLY A 948 20.53 12.23 -8.38
CA GLY A 948 21.42 11.10 -8.61
C GLY A 948 21.38 10.16 -7.39
N PRO A 949 21.51 8.84 -7.57
CA PRO A 949 21.52 7.87 -6.47
C PRO A 949 22.58 8.21 -5.40
N VAL A 950 23.66 8.88 -5.80
CA VAL A 950 24.74 9.38 -4.93
C VAL A 950 24.25 10.41 -3.92
N THR A 951 23.42 11.38 -4.34
CA THR A 951 22.93 12.44 -3.45
C THR A 951 21.91 11.89 -2.46
N ILE A 952 21.09 10.91 -2.88
CA ILE A 952 20.17 10.20 -1.97
C ILE A 952 21.00 9.43 -0.93
N GLY A 953 22.02 8.70 -1.38
CA GLY A 953 22.95 7.99 -0.49
C GLY A 953 23.59 8.91 0.56
N LEU A 954 24.04 10.11 0.16
CA LEU A 954 24.67 11.07 1.07
C LEU A 954 23.69 11.67 2.10
N LEU A 955 22.45 11.96 1.69
CA LEU A 955 21.40 12.41 2.62
C LEU A 955 21.02 11.30 3.60
N THR A 956 20.84 10.07 3.11
CA THR A 956 20.60 8.90 3.95
C THR A 956 21.72 8.76 4.97
N PHE A 957 22.99 8.80 4.54
CA PHE A 957 24.14 8.70 5.43
C PHE A 957 24.18 9.80 6.50
N ALA A 958 23.93 11.05 6.12
CA ALA A 958 23.88 12.17 7.07
C ALA A 958 22.75 12.02 8.11
N ALA A 959 21.56 11.56 7.68
CA ALA A 959 20.44 11.31 8.58
C ALA A 959 20.70 10.12 9.53
N VAL A 960 21.34 9.06 9.05
CA VAL A 960 21.80 7.94 9.87
C VAL A 960 22.77 8.45 10.95
N ILE A 961 23.80 9.23 10.57
CA ILE A 961 24.75 9.80 11.54
C ILE A 961 24.04 10.66 12.58
N ALA A 962 23.11 11.53 12.17
CA ALA A 962 22.37 12.38 13.08
C ALA A 962 21.54 11.55 14.08
N ALA A 963 20.83 10.52 13.61
CA ALA A 963 20.05 9.64 14.48
C ALA A 963 20.94 8.86 15.46
N VAL A 964 22.09 8.38 15.01
CA VAL A 964 23.08 7.69 15.85
C VAL A 964 23.65 8.63 16.92
N LEU A 965 24.04 9.85 16.55
CA LEU A 965 24.55 10.85 17.49
C LEU A 965 23.52 11.21 18.56
N VAL A 966 22.25 11.38 18.17
CA VAL A 966 21.17 11.63 19.13
C VAL A 966 20.98 10.42 20.05
N GLY A 967 21.02 9.19 19.51
CA GLY A 967 20.97 7.96 20.30
C GLY A 967 22.08 7.92 21.35
N VAL A 968 23.33 8.10 20.93
CA VAL A 968 24.51 8.10 21.81
C VAL A 968 24.43 9.23 22.86
N LEU A 969 24.05 10.45 22.45
CA LEU A 969 23.88 11.58 23.36
C LEU A 969 22.77 11.31 24.39
N THR A 970 21.67 10.69 23.98
CA THR A 970 20.57 10.34 24.88
C THR A 970 21.05 9.33 25.92
N THR A 971 21.79 8.31 25.50
CA THR A 971 22.38 7.34 26.43
C THR A 971 23.36 8.00 27.40
N TYR A 972 24.23 8.87 26.91
CA TYR A 972 25.16 9.63 27.74
C TYR A 972 24.45 10.53 28.75
N LEU A 973 23.37 11.22 28.35
CA LEU A 973 22.59 12.07 29.24
C LEU A 973 21.84 11.27 30.30
N VAL A 974 21.29 10.11 29.93
CA VAL A 974 20.65 9.20 30.88
C VAL A 974 21.68 8.74 31.91
N ASP A 975 22.85 8.31 31.46
CA ASP A 975 23.95 7.84 32.32
C ASP A 975 24.48 8.95 33.27
N PHE A 976 24.64 10.16 32.74
CA PHE A 976 25.03 11.34 33.53
C PHE A 976 24.01 11.71 34.61
N VAL A 977 22.71 11.52 34.33
CA VAL A 977 21.62 11.79 35.28
C VAL A 977 21.44 10.64 36.27
N SER A 978 21.72 9.39 35.89
CA SER A 978 21.62 8.22 36.77
C SER A 978 22.79 8.08 37.75
N GLY A 979 23.96 8.66 37.44
CA GLY A 979 25.06 8.82 38.41
C GLY A 979 25.84 7.54 38.75
N GLU A 980 25.79 6.51 37.92
CA GLU A 980 26.61 5.30 38.09
C GLU A 980 27.96 5.48 37.41
N ASN A 981 29.02 5.67 38.21
CA ASN A 981 30.38 5.78 37.69
C ASN A 981 30.83 4.43 37.11
N VAL A 982 31.17 4.41 35.82
CA VAL A 982 31.91 3.33 35.16
C VAL A 982 33.28 3.20 35.83
N VAL A 983 33.41 2.20 36.70
CA VAL A 983 34.73 1.73 37.18
C VAL A 983 35.32 0.86 36.07
N ASP A 984 36.51 1.25 35.60
CA ASP A 984 37.37 0.44 34.73
C ASP A 984 37.35 -1.03 35.16
N ARG A 985 36.89 -1.93 34.27
CA ARG A 985 37.17 -3.36 34.40
C ARG A 985 38.14 -3.82 33.33
N PRO A 986 39.21 -4.57 33.70
CA PRO A 986 40.02 -5.29 32.76
C PRO A 986 39.17 -6.37 32.07
N SER A 987 39.54 -6.68 30.83
CA SER A 987 39.07 -7.79 30.01
C SER A 987 38.56 -8.99 30.81
N ALA A 988 37.27 -9.31 30.59
CA ALA A 988 36.60 -10.59 30.84
C ALA A 988 37.25 -11.51 31.90
N ALA A 989 36.84 -11.35 33.15
CA ALA A 989 36.79 -12.47 34.10
C ALA A 989 35.36 -13.03 34.07
N PRO A 990 35.17 -14.36 34.04
CA PRO A 990 33.83 -14.96 34.05
C PRO A 990 33.19 -14.57 35.37
N THR A 991 32.15 -13.74 35.30
CA THR A 991 31.42 -13.34 36.49
C THR A 991 30.50 -14.51 36.84
N THR A 992 30.83 -15.18 37.93
CA THR A 992 30.02 -16.18 38.61
C THR A 992 28.60 -15.63 38.79
N THR A 993 27.67 -16.07 37.93
CA THR A 993 26.24 -15.93 38.19
C THR A 993 25.93 -16.70 39.46
N THR A 994 25.19 -16.08 40.37
CA THR A 994 24.58 -16.77 41.51
C THR A 994 23.75 -17.93 40.97
N ARG A 995 24.29 -19.15 41.15
CA ARG A 995 23.69 -20.42 40.73
C ARG A 995 22.37 -20.60 41.50
N ASP A 996 21.26 -20.64 40.76
CA ASP A 996 19.97 -21.04 41.31
C ASP A 996 20.05 -22.55 41.65
N PRO A 997 19.93 -22.97 42.92
CA PRO A 997 20.18 -24.35 43.34
C PRO A 997 19.16 -25.38 42.84
N GLY A 998 18.19 -25.00 41.99
CA GLY A 998 17.13 -25.86 41.48
C GLY A 998 17.14 -26.12 39.97
N MET A 999 18.09 -25.61 39.19
CA MET A 999 18.16 -25.87 37.75
C MET A 999 19.30 -26.84 37.41
N PRO A 1000 19.01 -27.99 36.75
CA PRO A 1000 20.04 -28.90 36.31
C PRO A 1000 20.87 -28.26 35.19
N VAL A 1001 22.19 -28.28 35.34
CA VAL A 1001 23.18 -27.67 34.43
C VAL A 1001 24.06 -28.77 33.87
N VAL A 1002 24.63 -28.53 32.68
CA VAL A 1002 25.73 -29.36 32.18
C VAL A 1002 26.97 -29.10 33.03
N ILE A 1003 27.46 -30.14 33.70
CA ILE A 1003 28.61 -30.08 34.59
C ILE A 1003 29.87 -30.13 33.71
N GLY A 1004 30.63 -29.02 33.65
CA GLY A 1004 31.89 -28.93 32.91
C GLY A 1004 32.66 -27.64 33.17
N PRO A 1005 33.96 -27.57 32.81
CA PRO A 1005 34.75 -28.61 32.13
C PRO A 1005 35.12 -29.82 33.02
N LEU A 1006 35.22 -31.00 32.39
CA LEU A 1006 35.54 -32.27 33.05
C LEU A 1006 36.95 -32.73 32.65
N ASN A 1007 37.78 -33.07 33.64
CA ASN A 1007 39.00 -33.83 33.44
C ASN A 1007 38.66 -35.28 33.13
N MET A 1008 39.20 -35.78 32.02
CA MET A 1008 39.09 -37.18 31.59
C MET A 1008 40.39 -37.91 31.91
N GLU A 1009 40.31 -38.99 32.68
CA GLU A 1009 41.44 -39.86 33.00
C GLU A 1009 41.10 -41.30 32.58
N VAL A 1010 41.93 -41.88 31.70
CA VAL A 1010 41.76 -43.28 31.29
C VAL A 1010 42.38 -44.17 32.35
N LEU A 1011 41.56 -45.00 33.00
CA LEU A 1011 41.99 -45.90 34.08
C LEU A 1011 42.58 -47.20 33.50
N ASP A 1012 41.89 -47.81 32.52
CA ASP A 1012 42.27 -49.05 31.81
C ASP A 1012 41.64 -49.04 30.40
N ASP A 1013 42.00 -49.99 29.52
CA ASP A 1013 41.52 -50.12 28.11
C ASP A 1013 39.99 -50.13 27.93
N SER A 1014 39.21 -50.31 29.01
CA SER A 1014 37.75 -50.36 29.02
C SER A 1014 37.08 -49.40 30.00
N SER A 1015 37.83 -48.54 30.71
CA SER A 1015 37.24 -47.64 31.71
C SER A 1015 37.85 -46.24 31.72
N VAL A 1016 36.97 -45.24 31.78
CA VAL A 1016 37.31 -43.82 31.74
C VAL A 1016 36.65 -43.11 32.92
N GLN A 1017 37.43 -42.34 33.65
CA GLN A 1017 37.01 -41.53 34.78
C GLN A 1017 36.80 -40.07 34.36
N PHE A 1018 35.74 -39.47 34.90
CA PHE A 1018 35.40 -38.07 34.71
C PHE A 1018 35.29 -37.35 36.06
N THR A 1019 36.02 -36.24 36.19
CA THR A 1019 36.06 -35.37 37.36
C THR A 1019 35.87 -33.91 36.96
N PRO A 1020 35.06 -33.10 37.66
CA PRO A 1020 35.02 -31.66 37.43
C PRO A 1020 36.40 -31.02 37.62
N GLU A 1021 36.82 -30.12 36.72
CA GLU A 1021 38.11 -29.41 36.84
C GLU A 1021 38.24 -28.65 38.17
N ASP A 1022 37.12 -28.11 38.66
CA ASP A 1022 37.06 -27.32 39.90
C ASP A 1022 37.03 -28.20 41.17
N GLY A 1023 37.01 -29.54 41.05
CA GLY A 1023 36.94 -30.47 42.19
C GLY A 1023 35.63 -30.45 42.99
N SER A 1024 34.60 -29.75 42.48
CA SER A 1024 33.30 -29.64 43.13
C SER A 1024 32.51 -30.95 43.13
N THR A 1025 31.70 -31.18 44.17
CA THR A 1025 30.76 -32.29 44.24
C THR A 1025 29.47 -31.98 43.47
N PHE A 1026 28.80 -33.00 42.93
CA PHE A 1026 27.60 -32.81 42.11
C PHE A 1026 26.60 -33.96 42.27
N THR A 1027 25.32 -33.69 42.10
CA THR A 1027 24.31 -34.73 41.87
C THR A 1027 24.05 -34.84 40.37
N LEU A 1028 23.82 -36.04 39.89
CA LEU A 1028 23.43 -36.32 38.51
C LEU A 1028 21.92 -36.51 38.41
N GLU A 1029 21.37 -36.02 37.31
CA GLU A 1029 20.02 -36.35 36.82
C GLU A 1029 20.08 -37.10 35.49
N GLN A 1030 21.10 -36.84 34.67
CA GLN A 1030 21.20 -37.41 33.33
C GLN A 1030 22.65 -37.44 32.86
N VAL A 1031 23.01 -38.48 32.11
CA VAL A 1031 24.33 -38.62 31.49
C VAL A 1031 24.17 -38.78 29.98
N LEU A 1032 24.88 -37.96 29.21
CA LEU A 1032 24.91 -38.01 27.75
C LEU A 1032 26.24 -38.64 27.32
N ILE A 1033 26.16 -39.76 26.58
CA ILE A 1033 27.32 -40.51 26.09
C ILE A 1033 27.31 -40.49 24.57
N ASP A 1034 28.36 -39.95 23.94
CA ASP A 1034 28.57 -40.04 22.49
C ASP A 1034 29.62 -41.10 22.18
N ALA A 1035 29.23 -42.16 21.48
CA ALA A 1035 30.10 -43.28 21.14
C ALA A 1035 29.95 -43.71 19.67
N SER A 1036 31.04 -44.19 19.08
CA SER A 1036 31.15 -44.53 17.65
C SER A 1036 30.74 -45.98 17.29
N GLY A 1037 30.25 -46.77 18.24
CA GLY A 1037 29.92 -48.19 18.03
C GLY A 1037 28.84 -48.73 18.98
N THR A 1038 28.70 -50.06 19.03
CA THR A 1038 27.67 -50.73 19.84
C THR A 1038 28.33 -51.61 20.91
N ALA A 1039 28.24 -51.21 22.18
CA ALA A 1039 28.85 -51.92 23.30
C ALA A 1039 28.00 -51.78 24.56
N ASN A 1040 28.15 -52.68 25.52
CA ASN A 1040 27.50 -52.48 26.82
C ASN A 1040 28.29 -51.48 27.64
N TYR A 1041 27.61 -50.63 28.40
CA TYR A 1041 28.25 -49.70 29.31
C TYR A 1041 27.70 -49.86 30.73
N THR A 1042 28.56 -49.61 31.70
CA THR A 1042 28.23 -49.51 33.12
C THR A 1042 28.81 -48.22 33.67
N LEU A 1043 27.97 -47.36 34.23
CA LEU A 1043 28.33 -46.13 34.92
C LEU A 1043 28.39 -46.39 36.42
N TYR A 1044 29.51 -46.04 37.02
CA TYR A 1044 29.70 -46.03 38.46
C TYR A 1044 29.85 -44.59 38.94
N GLY A 1045 29.34 -44.26 40.11
CA GLY A 1045 29.67 -42.98 40.74
C GLY A 1045 30.27 -43.18 42.12
N VAL A 1046 31.20 -42.29 42.43
CA VAL A 1046 32.01 -42.35 43.64
C VAL A 1046 31.62 -41.14 44.49
N THR A 1047 31.11 -41.39 45.69
CA THR A 1047 30.78 -40.35 46.68
C THR A 1047 32.01 -39.99 47.51
N ALA A 1048 31.99 -38.83 48.17
CA ALA A 1048 33.09 -38.35 49.01
C ALA A 1048 33.41 -39.27 50.21
N GLU A 1049 32.46 -40.10 50.65
CA GLU A 1049 32.60 -40.99 51.82
C GLU A 1049 32.99 -42.44 51.47
N GLN A 1050 33.04 -42.82 50.18
CA GLN A 1050 33.30 -44.20 49.75
C GLN A 1050 34.48 -44.30 48.76
N GLU A 1051 35.70 -44.42 49.30
CA GLU A 1051 36.89 -44.84 48.55
C GLU A 1051 37.02 -46.38 48.53
N THR A 1052 35.93 -47.09 48.24
CA THR A 1052 35.91 -48.57 48.20
C THR A 1052 36.22 -49.12 46.81
N ALA A 1053 36.83 -50.31 46.74
CA ALA A 1053 37.23 -50.99 45.51
C ALA A 1053 36.10 -51.33 44.51
N HIS A 1054 34.82 -51.16 44.89
CA HIS A 1054 33.65 -51.40 44.05
C HIS A 1054 32.61 -50.28 44.24
N PRO A 1055 32.66 -49.18 43.46
CA PRO A 1055 31.66 -48.11 43.53
C PRO A 1055 30.26 -48.60 43.10
N PRO A 1056 29.17 -47.97 43.59
CA PRO A 1056 27.81 -48.32 43.20
C PRO A 1056 27.55 -48.06 41.71
N VAL A 1057 26.87 -49.00 41.04
CA VAL A 1057 26.40 -48.85 39.66
C VAL A 1057 25.21 -47.90 39.66
N ILE A 1058 25.32 -46.83 38.87
CA ILE A 1058 24.30 -45.78 38.78
C ILE A 1058 23.46 -45.95 37.50
N ALA A 1059 24.06 -46.43 36.42
CA ALA A 1059 23.32 -46.84 35.22
C ALA A 1059 24.07 -47.94 34.47
N GLU A 1060 23.31 -48.81 33.81
CA GLU A 1060 23.85 -49.81 32.89
C GLU A 1060 22.97 -49.87 31.64
N GLY A 1061 23.57 -50.10 30.49
CA GLY A 1061 22.83 -50.10 29.23
C GLY A 1061 23.67 -50.55 28.05
N LYS A 1062 23.08 -50.42 26.86
CA LYS A 1062 23.74 -50.77 25.60
C LYS A 1062 23.90 -49.54 24.73
N LEU A 1063 25.14 -49.13 24.48
CA LEU A 1063 25.47 -48.11 23.51
C LEU A 1063 25.04 -48.58 22.12
N ARG A 1064 24.42 -47.69 21.35
CA ARG A 1064 24.13 -47.81 19.92
C ARG A 1064 24.72 -46.54 19.29
N GLY A 1065 25.53 -46.69 18.24
CA GLY A 1065 26.30 -45.57 17.68
C GLY A 1065 25.48 -44.27 17.53
N GLY A 1066 26.04 -43.17 18.04
CA GLY A 1066 25.37 -41.87 18.23
C GLY A 1066 25.33 -41.43 19.70
N GLN A 1067 24.69 -40.28 19.96
CA GLN A 1067 24.56 -39.72 21.30
C GLN A 1067 23.37 -40.37 22.04
N ILE A 1068 23.66 -40.94 23.21
CA ILE A 1068 22.70 -41.70 24.02
C ILE A 1068 22.53 -41.00 25.36
N SER A 1069 21.28 -40.84 25.77
CA SER A 1069 20.93 -40.36 27.10
C SER A 1069 20.66 -41.53 28.03
N ALA A 1070 21.25 -41.49 29.21
CA ALA A 1070 20.89 -42.32 30.35
C ALA A 1070 20.33 -41.41 31.45
N ASP A 1071 19.07 -41.61 31.84
CA ASP A 1071 18.49 -40.93 32.99
C ASP A 1071 19.08 -41.56 34.25
N VAL A 1072 19.67 -40.73 35.11
CA VAL A 1072 20.51 -41.14 36.23
C VAL A 1072 20.18 -40.22 37.39
N GLU A 1073 19.34 -40.65 38.33
CA GLU A 1073 18.96 -39.82 39.47
C GLU A 1073 19.75 -40.24 40.72
N THR A 1074 20.65 -39.37 41.19
CA THR A 1074 21.49 -39.65 42.37
C THR A 1074 21.12 -38.71 43.52
N ASN A 1075 20.76 -39.28 44.67
CA ASN A 1075 20.39 -38.51 45.86
C ASN A 1075 21.60 -38.06 46.70
N GLU A 1076 22.78 -38.64 46.47
CA GLU A 1076 24.01 -38.33 47.20
C GLU A 1076 25.00 -37.58 46.29
N PRO A 1077 25.74 -36.57 46.83
CA PRO A 1077 26.72 -35.81 46.06
C PRO A 1077 27.90 -36.71 45.66
N LEU A 1078 28.16 -36.77 44.35
CA LEU A 1078 29.24 -37.50 43.71
C LEU A 1078 30.47 -36.60 43.56
N LEU A 1079 31.64 -37.22 43.63
CA LEU A 1079 32.93 -36.58 43.45
C LEU A 1079 33.53 -36.88 42.06
N ARG A 1080 33.23 -38.08 41.54
CA ARG A 1080 33.64 -38.53 40.20
C ARG A 1080 32.71 -39.62 39.66
N VAL A 1081 32.74 -39.78 38.35
CA VAL A 1081 31.97 -40.81 37.62
C VAL A 1081 32.94 -41.66 36.81
N VAL A 1082 32.77 -42.97 36.81
CA VAL A 1082 33.56 -43.91 36.03
C VAL A 1082 32.65 -44.60 35.02
N LEU A 1083 32.94 -44.43 33.74
CA LEU A 1083 32.29 -45.14 32.65
C LEU A 1083 33.13 -46.36 32.29
N LYS A 1084 32.54 -47.56 32.37
CA LYS A 1084 33.11 -48.79 31.84
C LYS A 1084 32.38 -49.20 30.57
N VAL A 1085 33.10 -49.53 29.50
CA VAL A 1085 32.53 -49.97 28.22
C VAL A 1085 33.10 -51.35 27.86
N ASP A 1086 32.23 -52.35 27.73
CA ASP A 1086 32.62 -53.71 27.37
C ASP A 1086 32.69 -53.87 25.83
N GLY A 1087 33.87 -53.64 25.25
CA GLY A 1087 34.17 -53.83 23.81
C GLY A 1087 35.06 -52.74 23.21
N GLU A 1088 35.59 -52.96 21.99
CA GLU A 1088 36.34 -51.93 21.22
C GLU A 1088 35.39 -50.85 20.70
N THR A 1089 35.16 -49.81 21.50
CA THR A 1089 34.26 -48.69 21.16
C THR A 1089 34.88 -47.38 21.62
N ASP A 1090 35.04 -46.44 20.68
CA ASP A 1090 35.64 -45.15 20.98
C ASP A 1090 34.56 -44.16 21.45
N VAL A 1091 34.69 -43.68 22.69
CA VAL A 1091 33.79 -42.71 23.34
C VAL A 1091 34.31 -41.31 23.02
N LYS A 1092 33.55 -40.55 22.22
CA LYS A 1092 33.98 -39.25 21.70
C LYS A 1092 33.76 -38.11 22.68
N ASN A 1093 32.66 -38.15 23.41
CA ASN A 1093 32.31 -37.11 24.37
C ASN A 1093 31.37 -37.66 25.45
N LEU A 1094 31.47 -37.14 26.67
CA LEU A 1094 30.58 -37.47 27.77
C LEU A 1094 30.20 -36.18 28.51
N SER A 1095 28.90 -35.93 28.62
CA SER A 1095 28.37 -34.75 29.33
C SER A 1095 27.53 -35.20 30.51
N LEU A 1096 27.89 -34.69 31.69
CA LEU A 1096 27.17 -34.93 32.94
C LEU A 1096 26.16 -33.81 33.13
N VAL A 1097 24.91 -34.14 33.43
CA VAL A 1097 23.84 -33.16 33.65
C VAL A 1097 23.25 -33.37 35.04
N GLY A 1098 23.21 -32.31 35.83
CA GLY A 1098 22.68 -32.35 37.19
C GLY A 1098 23.00 -31.08 37.97
N HIS A 1099 23.07 -31.17 39.30
CA HIS A 1099 23.26 -30.00 40.16
C HIS A 1099 24.67 -29.98 40.74
N VAL A 1100 25.36 -28.85 40.60
CA VAL A 1100 26.67 -28.66 41.23
C VAL A 1100 26.46 -28.22 42.68
N VAL A 1101 26.90 -29.05 43.62
CA VAL A 1101 26.88 -28.75 45.06
C VAL A 1101 28.20 -28.03 45.39
N VAL A 1102 28.13 -26.69 45.43
CA VAL A 1102 29.24 -25.86 45.91
C VAL A 1102 29.16 -25.82 47.43
N HIS A 1103 30.18 -26.34 48.12
CA HIS A 1103 30.33 -26.17 49.57
C HIS A 1103 31.01 -24.84 49.91
#